data_AF-A0A5J4UKK8-F1
#
_entry.id   AF-A0A5J4UKK8-F1
#
_cell.length_a   1.000
_cell.length_b   1.000
_cell.length_c   1.000
_cell.angle_alpha   90.00
_cell.angle_beta   90.00
_cell.angle_gamma   90.00
#
_symmetry.space_group_name_H-M   'P 1'
#
loop_
_entity.id
_entity.type
_entity.pdbx_description
1 polymer ?
#
loop_
_entity_poly.entity_id
_entity_poly.type
_entity_poly.pdbx_seq_one_letter_code
_entity_poly.pdbx_strand_id
1 'polypeptide(L)'
;MDSSWEHPVPTAEYGSLQLCGAVISVVGQLGVENSGEIDWTIACAPLIAMLLSSDDVISNVGKNSITTLLDQNENIVTGILQVSFIDRSTETLSDLFSNSQTSSSIQAISPTVTMNILLVIDSLLTLANEKIPRTLKLIEVLQKMQKEGKTNAIKQKAKMLLFVLQSESQSQNEGSGGIERKNEMKELEQKQIEEQRKRIEAEDKLKQYGQETEDLLRSINGIDNSKELKQSDWIEMKNELQLVERGTELLKEEIRQRKIKTCQKIISVFIGKKNNEGKKLAIESGIIDALLHLLMTYPLGEIAISHIWALYIFTYASNNEIKLLIISKNPFQALLRLFDHPNIFVVNRAVVSIYNILISGSNTTATSEPHPHFTTIQALDGIQKLFSLFQRNISQYSKNFAAESITDLFRAKELPNEMKREIINHFKAILIRSEDDEKINAKNALCKLAQNSANLAEIMNDVDLDQVAHTLRKKLDGNEEQQKQIKIQQDGDCWILVSILSGREDDELRLRIINSGIVDALLNIFLTRDLKTITHAFSQAFIILTYPLSNEIRQSLYEKHPYPALIKLLNHPNNKIADDTITSIYNIMILGTDSTSISEKHPHFAEIQSCDGIRKLFDLFKRNDITKRIKDRGALCIGNLFRSQEIADKQMKTDIIAHLKALLKDPNDWNKKSAKNALIYLAQNAANRTEIEKDGFIIPE
;
A
#
# COMPACT_ATOMS: atom_id res chain seq x y z
N MET A 1 -15.55 15.70 -10.28
CA MET A 1 -15.08 16.73 -9.32
C MET A 1 -13.81 16.21 -8.69
N ASP A 2 -12.69 16.85 -9.04
CA ASP A 2 -11.34 16.49 -8.64
C ASP A 2 -11.16 16.50 -7.12
N SER A 3 -10.62 15.41 -6.59
CA SER A 3 -10.08 15.36 -5.23
C SER A 3 -8.62 14.96 -5.29
N SER A 4 -7.73 15.95 -5.23
CA SER A 4 -6.32 15.77 -4.97
C SER A 4 -6.13 15.30 -3.52
N TRP A 5 -5.66 14.07 -3.32
CA TRP A 5 -5.33 13.53 -2.00
C TRP A 5 -3.82 13.47 -1.84
N GLU A 6 -3.31 14.11 -0.81
CA GLU A 6 -1.93 14.03 -0.34
C GLU A 6 -1.74 12.74 0.45
N HIS A 7 -0.68 11.99 0.14
CA HIS A 7 -0.28 10.78 0.87
C HIS A 7 0.57 11.14 2.11
N PRO A 8 0.25 10.65 3.31
CA PRO A 8 1.18 10.61 4.42
C PRO A 8 2.05 9.33 4.38
N VAL A 9 3.32 9.46 4.77
CA VAL A 9 4.33 8.40 4.83
C VAL A 9 4.23 7.62 6.17
N PRO A 10 4.50 6.29 6.23
CA PRO A 10 4.52 5.54 7.49
C PRO A 10 5.77 5.82 8.33
N THR A 11 5.58 6.14 9.62
CA THR A 11 6.62 6.44 10.62
C THR A 11 7.08 5.22 11.44
N ALA A 12 6.61 4.00 11.11
CA ALA A 12 6.81 2.81 11.95
C ALA A 12 8.16 2.10 11.76
N GLU A 13 8.88 2.31 10.65
CA GLU A 13 10.19 1.66 10.40
C GLU A 13 11.36 2.30 11.18
N TYR A 14 11.18 3.51 11.73
CA TYR A 14 12.27 4.25 12.38
C TYR A 14 12.66 3.70 13.77
N GLY A 15 11.72 3.08 14.50
CA GLY A 15 11.95 2.60 15.86
C GLY A 15 12.75 1.30 15.95
N SER A 16 12.59 0.40 14.98
CA SER A 16 13.28 -0.91 14.95
C SER A 16 14.72 -0.80 14.41
N LEU A 17 14.96 0.11 13.46
CA LEU A 17 16.30 0.42 12.93
C LEU A 17 17.21 1.13 13.93
N GLN A 18 16.67 1.99 14.81
CA GLN A 18 17.47 2.69 15.83
C GLN A 18 18.02 1.76 16.91
N LEU A 19 17.26 0.74 17.31
CA LEU A 19 17.71 -0.29 18.26
C LEU A 19 18.75 -1.23 17.65
N CYS A 20 18.60 -1.62 16.37
CA CYS A 20 19.58 -2.45 15.68
C CYS A 20 20.89 -1.70 15.38
N GLY A 21 20.81 -0.42 15.01
CA GLY A 21 21.99 0.43 14.76
C GLY A 21 22.83 0.68 16.01
N ALA A 22 22.21 0.84 17.17
CA ALA A 22 22.91 1.00 18.45
C ALA A 22 23.67 -0.29 18.86
N VAL A 23 23.07 -1.47 18.67
CA VAL A 23 23.70 -2.75 19.02
C VAL A 23 24.84 -3.10 18.06
N ILE A 24 24.67 -2.86 16.75
CA ILE A 24 25.74 -3.06 15.75
C ILE A 24 26.89 -2.07 15.97
N SER A 25 26.60 -0.83 16.39
CA SER A 25 27.63 0.16 16.74
C SER A 25 28.43 -0.24 17.98
N VAL A 26 27.79 -0.86 18.99
CA VAL A 26 28.48 -1.35 20.20
C VAL A 26 29.34 -2.58 19.88
N VAL A 27 28.85 -3.51 19.04
CA VAL A 27 29.62 -4.67 18.57
C VAL A 27 30.79 -4.25 17.67
N GLY A 28 30.59 -3.23 16.83
CA GLY A 28 31.65 -2.64 16.00
C GLY A 28 32.71 -1.91 16.79
N GLN A 29 32.37 -1.27 17.92
CA GLN A 29 33.35 -0.64 18.82
C GLN A 29 34.17 -1.66 19.62
N LEU A 30 33.57 -2.78 20.03
CA LEU A 30 34.29 -3.86 20.74
C LEU A 30 35.31 -4.61 19.87
N GLY A 31 35.17 -4.54 18.53
CA GLY A 31 36.13 -5.13 17.59
C GLY A 31 37.36 -4.26 17.30
N VAL A 32 37.40 -3.00 17.76
CA VAL A 32 38.42 -2.02 17.36
C VAL A 32 39.33 -1.58 18.53
N GLU A 33 39.01 -1.88 19.78
CA GLU A 33 39.85 -1.52 20.93
C GLU A 33 40.76 -2.67 21.41
N ASN A 34 42.03 -2.62 21.03
CA ASN A 34 43.10 -3.39 21.65
C ASN A 34 43.42 -2.84 23.06
N SER A 35 43.25 -3.65 24.10
CA SER A 35 44.21 -3.80 25.24
C SER A 35 43.67 -4.52 26.50
N GLY A 36 42.65 -5.40 26.37
CA GLY A 36 42.28 -6.34 27.43
C GLY A 36 41.77 -7.65 26.83
N GLU A 37 42.08 -8.79 27.46
CA GLU A 37 41.49 -10.09 27.10
C GLU A 37 39.96 -9.96 27.15
N ILE A 38 39.28 -9.94 25.99
CA ILE A 38 37.83 -9.85 25.93
C ILE A 38 37.25 -11.14 26.51
N ASP A 39 36.48 -11.01 27.59
CA ASP A 39 35.68 -12.13 28.11
C ASP A 39 34.51 -12.39 27.16
N TRP A 40 34.73 -13.33 26.23
CA TRP A 40 33.73 -13.75 25.25
C TRP A 40 32.47 -14.33 25.89
N THR A 41 32.51 -14.76 27.16
CA THR A 41 31.33 -15.20 27.91
C THR A 41 30.34 -14.04 28.08
N ILE A 42 30.84 -12.85 28.46
CA ILE A 42 30.03 -11.64 28.66
C ILE A 42 29.47 -11.14 27.32
N ALA A 43 30.28 -11.20 26.25
CA ALA A 43 29.87 -10.75 24.92
C ALA A 43 28.84 -11.69 24.26
N CYS A 44 28.97 -13.01 24.43
CA CYS A 44 28.08 -13.99 23.80
C CYS A 44 26.75 -14.19 24.54
N ALA A 45 26.70 -13.96 25.86
CA ALA A 45 25.49 -14.15 26.67
C ALA A 45 24.24 -13.40 26.16
N PRO A 46 24.29 -12.09 25.85
CA PRO A 46 23.13 -11.38 25.31
C PRO A 46 22.74 -11.86 23.91
N LEU A 47 23.72 -12.21 23.07
CA LEU A 47 23.45 -12.69 21.71
C LEU A 47 22.78 -14.07 21.70
N ILE A 48 23.21 -14.96 22.60
CA ILE A 48 22.56 -16.26 22.81
C ILE A 48 21.13 -16.06 23.34
N ALA A 49 20.92 -15.11 24.25
CA ALA A 49 19.57 -14.80 24.73
C ALA A 49 18.67 -14.26 23.60
N MET A 50 19.21 -13.42 22.71
CA MET A 50 18.49 -12.95 21.52
C MET A 50 18.17 -14.10 20.57
N LEU A 51 19.13 -14.97 20.28
CA LEU A 51 18.94 -16.15 19.42
C LEU A 51 17.82 -17.07 19.93
N LEU A 52 17.78 -17.31 21.24
CA LEU A 52 16.80 -18.18 21.91
C LEU A 52 15.46 -17.45 22.21
N SER A 53 15.30 -16.21 21.75
CA SER A 53 14.05 -15.46 21.88
C SER A 53 12.92 -16.14 21.09
N SER A 54 11.68 -16.05 21.60
CA SER A 54 10.47 -16.48 20.90
C SER A 54 10.09 -15.55 19.73
N ASP A 55 10.68 -14.36 19.65
CA ASP A 55 10.49 -13.38 18.58
C ASP A 55 11.42 -13.66 17.39
N ASP A 56 10.84 -13.83 16.20
CA ASP A 56 11.55 -14.15 14.96
C ASP A 56 12.58 -13.09 14.57
N VAL A 57 12.28 -11.81 14.78
CA VAL A 57 13.17 -10.70 14.41
C VAL A 57 14.37 -10.68 15.36
N ILE A 58 14.13 -10.79 16.66
CA ILE A 58 15.20 -10.80 17.67
C ILE A 58 16.08 -12.05 17.52
N SER A 59 15.48 -13.21 17.26
CA SER A 59 16.21 -14.46 17.01
C SER A 59 17.08 -14.38 15.77
N ASN A 60 16.57 -13.78 14.68
CA ASN A 60 17.34 -13.56 13.46
C ASN A 60 18.55 -12.63 13.69
N VAL A 61 18.38 -11.56 14.49
CA VAL A 61 19.50 -10.68 14.86
C VAL A 61 20.53 -11.46 15.67
N GLY A 62 20.11 -12.20 16.70
CA GLY A 62 21.02 -13.04 17.50
C GLY A 62 21.79 -14.05 16.65
N LYS A 63 21.09 -14.77 15.75
CA LYS A 63 21.68 -15.72 14.79
C LYS A 63 22.72 -15.06 13.90
N ASN A 64 22.38 -13.95 13.25
CA ASN A 64 23.27 -13.26 12.33
C ASN A 64 24.50 -12.71 13.05
N SER A 65 24.32 -12.09 14.22
CA SER A 65 25.43 -11.60 15.03
C SER A 65 26.38 -12.71 15.46
N ILE A 66 25.86 -13.85 15.93
CA ILE A 66 26.70 -15.00 16.33
C ILE A 66 27.43 -15.60 15.12
N THR A 67 26.76 -15.74 13.98
CA THR A 67 27.37 -16.33 12.77
C THR A 67 28.50 -15.45 12.25
N THR A 68 28.27 -14.14 12.14
CA THR A 68 29.31 -13.18 11.73
C THR A 68 30.51 -13.19 12.67
N LEU A 69 30.26 -13.29 13.98
CA LEU A 69 31.33 -13.39 14.97
C LEU A 69 32.13 -14.69 14.82
N LEU A 70 31.46 -15.83 14.66
CA LEU A 70 32.10 -17.12 14.42
C LEU A 70 32.98 -17.14 13.17
N ASP A 71 32.59 -16.42 12.11
CA ASP A 71 33.39 -16.28 10.88
C ASP A 71 34.64 -15.39 11.07
N GLN A 72 34.64 -14.50 12.07
CA GLN A 72 35.68 -13.51 12.30
C GLN A 72 36.73 -13.92 13.34
N ASN A 73 36.38 -14.78 14.32
CA ASN A 73 37.29 -15.17 15.38
C ASN A 73 36.96 -16.55 16.00
N GLU A 74 37.86 -17.52 15.84
CA GLU A 74 37.68 -18.89 16.35
C GLU A 74 37.61 -18.97 17.89
N ASN A 75 38.15 -17.98 18.63
CA ASN A 75 38.12 -17.97 20.11
C ASN A 75 36.71 -17.79 20.68
N ILE A 76 35.75 -17.33 19.85
CA ILE A 76 34.35 -17.13 20.22
C ILE A 76 33.64 -18.45 20.50
N VAL A 77 34.09 -19.56 19.88
CA VAL A 77 33.60 -20.91 20.18
C VAL A 77 33.71 -21.21 21.67
N THR A 78 34.82 -20.81 22.32
CA THR A 78 35.03 -21.02 23.76
C THR A 78 34.01 -20.23 24.60
N GLY A 79 33.75 -18.96 24.26
CA GLY A 79 32.76 -18.13 24.95
C GLY A 79 31.33 -18.64 24.79
N ILE A 80 30.94 -19.09 23.59
CA ILE A 80 29.61 -19.67 23.34
C ILE A 80 29.41 -20.96 24.14
N LEU A 81 30.43 -21.81 24.21
CA LEU A 81 30.39 -23.05 24.99
C LEU A 81 30.36 -22.78 26.50
N GLN A 82 31.11 -21.79 27.00
CA GLN A 82 31.11 -21.39 28.42
C GLN A 82 29.76 -20.84 28.89
N VAL A 83 28.95 -20.26 28.00
CA VAL A 83 27.56 -19.82 28.30
C VAL A 83 26.56 -20.99 28.26
N SER A 84 27.03 -22.24 28.15
CA SER A 84 26.18 -23.45 28.10
C SER A 84 25.16 -23.41 26.95
N PHE A 85 25.56 -22.84 25.81
CA PHE A 85 24.68 -22.68 24.64
C PHE A 85 24.03 -23.99 24.19
N ILE A 86 24.77 -25.10 24.19
CA ILE A 86 24.27 -26.41 23.76
C ILE A 86 23.14 -26.88 24.68
N ASP A 87 23.29 -26.75 25.99
CA ASP A 87 22.27 -27.16 26.96
C ASP A 87 21.03 -26.27 26.86
N ARG A 88 21.22 -24.93 26.81
CA ARG A 88 20.12 -23.97 26.66
C ARG A 88 19.35 -24.16 25.36
N SER A 89 20.05 -24.40 24.26
CA SER A 89 19.43 -24.69 22.96
C SER A 89 18.69 -26.02 22.99
N THR A 90 19.26 -27.04 23.63
CA THR A 90 18.61 -28.35 23.77
C THR A 90 17.33 -28.24 24.60
N GLU A 91 17.33 -27.45 25.67
CA GLU A 91 16.15 -27.18 26.50
C GLU A 91 15.06 -26.45 25.69
N THR A 92 15.41 -25.33 25.05
CA THR A 92 14.50 -24.58 24.17
C THR A 92 13.92 -25.45 23.06
N LEU A 93 14.72 -26.32 22.43
CA LEU A 93 14.24 -27.25 21.40
C LEU A 93 13.43 -28.42 21.97
N SER A 94 13.65 -28.82 23.22
CA SER A 94 12.88 -29.87 23.90
C SER A 94 11.46 -29.41 24.22
N ASP A 95 11.29 -28.14 24.58
CA ASP A 95 9.98 -27.53 24.87
C ASP A 95 9.00 -27.58 23.69
N LEU A 96 9.51 -27.74 22.46
CA LEU A 96 8.68 -28.00 21.28
C LEU A 96 7.87 -29.31 21.38
N PHE A 97 8.29 -30.23 22.24
CA PHE A 97 7.84 -31.61 22.24
C PHE A 97 7.40 -32.13 23.62
N SER A 98 7.39 -31.27 24.64
CA SER A 98 6.96 -31.59 26.00
C SER A 98 5.44 -31.52 26.12
N ASN A 99 4.78 -32.67 26.29
CA ASN A 99 3.33 -32.79 26.53
C ASN A 99 2.96 -32.53 28.01
N SER A 100 3.54 -31.54 28.69
CA SER A 100 3.08 -31.15 30.01
C SER A 100 1.98 -30.09 29.88
N GLN A 101 0.74 -30.55 29.96
CA GLN A 101 -0.40 -29.72 30.34
C GLN A 101 -0.18 -29.20 31.77
N THR A 102 0.52 -28.08 31.91
CA THR A 102 0.44 -27.23 33.10
C THR A 102 0.50 -25.77 32.68
N SER A 103 -0.49 -25.05 33.18
CA SER A 103 -0.82 -23.63 33.04
C SER A 103 0.34 -22.63 33.00
N SER A 104 0.05 -21.52 32.32
CA SER A 104 0.71 -20.20 32.23
C SER A 104 1.86 -20.03 31.22
N SER A 105 1.55 -19.29 30.15
CA SER A 105 2.47 -18.42 29.38
C SER A 105 3.77 -19.04 28.85
N ILE A 106 3.69 -20.09 28.02
CA ILE A 106 4.81 -20.50 27.16
C ILE A 106 4.43 -20.21 25.71
N GLN A 107 5.06 -19.19 25.14
CA GLN A 107 4.96 -18.83 23.73
C GLN A 107 5.52 -20.00 22.90
N ALA A 108 4.70 -20.57 22.02
CA ALA A 108 5.14 -21.67 21.16
C ALA A 108 6.27 -21.19 20.23
N ILE A 109 7.43 -21.83 20.31
CA ILE A 109 8.60 -21.47 19.50
C ILE A 109 8.30 -21.66 18.00
N SER A 110 8.63 -20.63 17.22
CA SER A 110 8.36 -20.60 15.79
C SER A 110 9.31 -21.53 15.01
N PRO A 111 8.93 -21.97 13.80
CA PRO A 111 9.84 -22.67 12.90
C PRO A 111 11.11 -21.86 12.56
N THR A 112 11.01 -20.53 12.54
CA THR A 112 12.13 -19.61 12.27
C THR A 112 13.19 -19.71 13.37
N VAL A 113 12.79 -19.54 14.63
CA VAL A 113 13.67 -19.65 15.80
C VAL A 113 14.29 -21.04 15.87
N THR A 114 13.48 -22.07 15.61
CA THR A 114 13.95 -23.48 15.55
C THR A 114 15.08 -23.64 14.54
N MET A 115 14.91 -23.12 13.32
CA MET A 115 15.92 -23.21 12.27
C MET A 115 17.17 -22.39 12.62
N ASN A 116 17.01 -21.20 13.22
CA ASN A 116 18.12 -20.35 13.65
C ASN A 116 19.03 -21.06 14.67
N ILE A 117 18.44 -21.75 15.65
CA ILE A 117 19.20 -22.53 16.63
C ILE A 117 19.98 -23.65 15.94
N LEU A 118 19.34 -24.41 15.05
CA LEU A 118 20.00 -25.49 14.30
C LEU A 118 21.15 -24.99 13.42
N LEU A 119 21.03 -23.79 12.83
CA LEU A 119 22.08 -23.18 12.02
C LEU A 119 23.30 -22.79 12.87
N VAL A 120 23.09 -22.24 14.06
CA VAL A 120 24.22 -21.90 14.94
C VAL A 120 24.91 -23.16 15.49
N ILE A 121 24.15 -24.22 15.80
CA ILE A 121 24.72 -25.53 16.19
C ILE A 121 25.57 -26.12 15.04
N ASP A 122 25.10 -26.01 13.80
CA ASP A 122 25.82 -26.46 12.61
C ASP A 122 27.15 -25.71 12.39
N SER A 123 27.13 -24.38 12.52
CA SER A 123 28.33 -23.55 12.44
C SER A 123 29.33 -23.92 13.53
N LEU A 124 28.86 -24.14 14.76
CA LEU A 124 29.71 -24.58 15.85
C LEU A 124 30.34 -25.95 15.57
N LEU A 125 29.56 -26.93 15.12
CA LEU A 125 30.06 -28.28 14.78
C LEU A 125 31.07 -28.26 13.64
N THR A 126 30.94 -27.31 12.71
CA THR A 126 31.88 -27.13 11.60
C THR A 126 33.22 -26.53 12.06
N LEU A 127 33.20 -25.65 13.06
CA LEU A 127 34.38 -24.89 13.51
C LEU A 127 35.10 -25.53 14.71
N ALA A 128 34.36 -26.21 15.58
CA ALA A 128 34.89 -26.79 16.81
C ALA A 128 35.38 -28.23 16.59
N ASN A 129 36.54 -28.40 15.96
CA ASN A 129 37.19 -29.71 15.79
C ASN A 129 37.48 -30.38 17.16
N GLU A 130 36.52 -31.18 17.65
CA GLU A 130 36.55 -32.04 18.86
C GLU A 130 36.11 -31.46 20.22
N LYS A 131 35.64 -30.20 20.33
CA LYS A 131 35.35 -29.55 21.64
C LYS A 131 33.89 -29.34 22.03
N ILE A 132 32.91 -29.74 21.22
CA ILE A 132 31.49 -29.57 21.58
C ILE A 132 31.04 -30.70 22.51
N PRO A 133 30.43 -30.40 23.68
CA PRO A 133 29.82 -31.42 24.51
C PRO A 133 28.71 -32.15 23.74
N ARG A 134 28.97 -33.40 23.33
CA ARG A 134 27.96 -34.28 22.72
C ARG A 134 27.00 -34.75 23.79
N THR A 135 25.97 -33.97 24.08
CA THR A 135 24.98 -34.36 25.08
C THR A 135 23.97 -35.34 24.47
N LEU A 136 23.72 -36.46 25.18
CA LEU A 136 22.71 -37.44 24.77
C LEU A 136 21.34 -36.79 24.53
N LYS A 137 21.02 -35.76 25.32
CA LYS A 137 19.79 -34.95 25.16
C LYS A 137 19.70 -34.23 23.82
N LEU A 138 20.79 -33.65 23.31
CA LEU A 138 20.78 -33.00 21.99
C LEU A 138 20.50 -34.02 20.88
N ILE A 139 21.10 -35.22 20.96
CA ILE A 139 20.87 -36.30 20.00
C ILE A 139 19.40 -36.75 20.03
N GLU A 140 18.82 -36.93 21.22
CA GLU A 140 17.41 -37.31 21.39
C GLU A 140 16.46 -36.26 20.80
N VAL A 141 16.71 -34.97 21.08
CA VAL A 141 15.91 -33.86 20.53
C VAL A 141 16.01 -33.81 19.01
N LEU A 142 17.22 -33.93 18.45
CA LEU A 142 17.40 -33.95 17.00
C LEU A 142 16.75 -35.18 16.35
N GLN A 143 16.77 -36.37 16.99
CA GLN A 143 16.05 -37.57 16.52
C GLN A 143 14.54 -37.36 16.49
N LYS A 144 14.00 -36.66 17.49
CA LYS A 144 12.59 -36.30 17.52
C LYS A 144 12.26 -35.29 16.42
N MET A 145 13.09 -34.25 16.26
CA MET A 145 12.93 -33.23 15.20
C MET A 145 13.04 -33.81 13.79
N GLN A 146 13.89 -34.81 13.57
CA GLN A 146 13.99 -35.52 12.30
C GLN A 146 12.67 -36.16 11.88
N LYS A 147 11.91 -36.71 12.84
CA LYS A 147 10.63 -37.39 12.60
C LYS A 147 9.45 -36.41 12.60
N GLU A 148 9.42 -35.51 13.58
CA GLU A 148 8.25 -34.72 13.99
C GLU A 148 8.38 -33.21 13.72
N GLY A 149 9.49 -32.74 13.12
CA GLY A 149 9.71 -31.31 12.86
C GLY A 149 8.61 -30.63 12.03
N LYS A 150 8.27 -29.37 12.33
CA LYS A 150 7.18 -28.62 11.69
C LYS A 150 7.35 -28.41 10.17
N THR A 151 8.59 -28.36 9.67
CA THR A 151 8.88 -28.16 8.24
C THR A 151 9.86 -29.21 7.72
N ASN A 152 9.79 -29.51 6.42
CA ASN A 152 10.75 -30.43 5.78
C ASN A 152 12.20 -29.93 5.90
N ALA A 153 12.43 -28.61 5.85
CA ALA A 153 13.76 -28.03 6.03
C ALA A 153 14.33 -28.33 7.42
N ILE A 154 13.52 -28.19 8.48
CA ILE A 154 13.92 -28.52 9.86
C ILE A 154 14.21 -30.02 9.99
N LYS A 155 13.36 -30.89 9.43
CA LYS A 155 13.57 -32.35 9.46
C LYS A 155 14.88 -32.74 8.77
N GLN A 156 15.19 -32.15 7.62
CA GLN A 156 16.43 -32.40 6.88
C GLN A 156 17.65 -31.86 7.63
N LYS A 157 17.58 -30.65 8.19
CA LYS A 157 18.70 -30.07 8.95
C LYS A 157 19.00 -30.87 10.22
N ALA A 158 17.96 -31.30 10.95
CA ALA A 158 18.11 -32.19 12.11
C ALA A 158 18.72 -33.55 11.71
N LYS A 159 18.31 -34.12 10.57
CA LYS A 159 18.91 -35.35 10.01
C LYS A 159 20.39 -35.19 9.69
N MET A 160 20.78 -34.07 9.07
CA MET A 160 22.17 -33.76 8.75
C MET A 160 23.02 -33.65 10.04
N LEU A 161 22.54 -32.88 11.01
CA LEU A 161 23.22 -32.71 12.31
C LEU A 161 23.39 -34.03 13.06
N LEU A 162 22.35 -34.89 13.05
CA LEU A 162 22.46 -36.25 13.60
C LEU A 162 23.53 -37.07 12.90
N PHE A 163 23.59 -37.01 11.56
CA PHE A 163 24.59 -37.75 10.81
C PHE A 163 26.00 -37.23 11.13
N VAL A 164 26.22 -35.92 11.23
CA VAL A 164 27.53 -35.38 11.66
C VAL A 164 27.90 -35.89 13.05
N LEU A 165 26.96 -35.83 14.01
CA LEU A 165 27.15 -36.30 15.38
C LEU A 165 27.31 -37.83 15.51
N GLN A 166 26.78 -38.62 14.56
CA GLN A 166 26.79 -40.09 14.56
C GLN A 166 27.84 -40.71 13.62
N SER A 167 28.23 -40.03 12.54
CA SER A 167 29.19 -40.52 11.55
C SER A 167 30.61 -40.63 12.10
N GLU A 168 30.95 -39.85 13.13
CA GLU A 168 32.19 -40.03 13.90
C GLU A 168 32.17 -41.27 14.83
N SER A 169 31.01 -41.93 14.99
CA SER A 169 30.88 -43.19 15.75
C SER A 169 30.78 -44.45 14.88
N GLN A 170 30.65 -44.31 13.55
CA GLN A 170 30.44 -45.43 12.62
C GLN A 170 31.36 -45.31 11.39
N SER A 171 32.67 -45.39 11.62
CA SER A 171 33.67 -45.53 10.56
C SER A 171 33.92 -46.99 10.15
N GLN A 172 32.93 -47.89 10.28
CA GLN A 172 33.02 -49.24 9.70
C GLN A 172 31.64 -49.74 9.25
N ASN A 173 31.56 -50.09 7.96
CA ASN A 173 30.47 -50.73 7.22
C ASN A 173 29.42 -49.80 6.60
N GLU A 174 29.51 -49.61 5.28
CA GLU A 174 28.31 -49.64 4.42
C GLU A 174 28.66 -49.89 2.94
N GLY A 175 27.87 -50.75 2.29
CA GLY A 175 28.03 -51.21 0.91
C GLY A 175 27.37 -50.34 -0.17
N SER A 176 27.30 -50.87 -1.40
CA SER A 176 27.13 -50.14 -2.67
C SER A 176 25.86 -49.28 -2.83
N GLY A 177 24.78 -49.51 -2.07
CA GLY A 177 23.56 -48.67 -2.09
C GLY A 177 23.68 -47.34 -1.34
N GLY A 178 24.75 -47.13 -0.57
CA GLY A 178 25.03 -45.86 0.12
C GLY A 178 25.63 -44.78 -0.78
N ILE A 179 26.24 -45.16 -1.91
CA ILE A 179 26.94 -44.23 -2.81
C ILE A 179 25.94 -43.36 -3.59
N GLU A 180 24.86 -43.93 -4.13
CA GLU A 180 23.84 -43.16 -4.86
C GLU A 180 23.10 -42.17 -3.97
N ARG A 181 22.64 -42.59 -2.78
CA ARG A 181 21.99 -41.68 -1.81
C ARG A 181 22.93 -40.60 -1.29
N LYS A 182 24.23 -40.88 -1.15
CA LYS A 182 25.24 -39.90 -0.72
C LYS A 182 25.56 -38.91 -1.85
N ASN A 183 25.49 -39.34 -3.11
CA ASN A 183 25.67 -38.48 -4.28
C ASN A 183 24.46 -37.55 -4.49
N GLU A 184 23.23 -38.05 -4.40
CA GLU A 184 22.01 -37.22 -4.49
C GLU A 184 21.95 -36.17 -3.37
N MET A 185 22.38 -36.54 -2.15
CA MET A 185 22.41 -35.63 -1.01
C MET A 185 23.48 -34.56 -1.16
N LYS A 186 24.67 -34.91 -1.68
CA LYS A 186 25.72 -33.94 -2.04
C LYS A 186 25.26 -32.97 -3.12
N GLU A 187 24.51 -33.44 -4.12
CA GLU A 187 23.99 -32.58 -5.19
C GLU A 187 22.94 -31.59 -4.65
N LEU A 188 22.07 -32.04 -3.73
CA LEU A 188 21.09 -31.18 -3.07
C LEU A 188 21.75 -30.16 -2.14
N GLU A 189 22.77 -30.56 -1.37
CA GLU A 189 23.59 -29.68 -0.54
C GLU A 189 24.31 -28.63 -1.37
N GLN A 190 24.92 -29.00 -2.50
CA GLN A 190 25.54 -28.05 -3.42
C GLN A 190 24.54 -27.06 -4.00
N LYS A 191 23.33 -27.51 -4.37
CA LYS A 191 22.26 -26.61 -4.83
C LYS A 191 21.83 -25.64 -3.73
N GLN A 192 21.69 -26.10 -2.49
CA GLN A 192 21.33 -25.24 -1.36
C GLN A 192 22.44 -24.23 -1.02
N ILE A 193 23.71 -24.64 -1.04
CA ILE A 193 24.86 -23.75 -0.82
C ILE A 193 24.92 -22.67 -1.91
N GLU A 194 24.71 -23.05 -3.17
CA GLU A 194 24.68 -22.10 -4.29
C GLU A 194 23.49 -21.13 -4.19
N GLU A 195 22.30 -21.62 -3.80
CA GLU A 195 21.13 -20.76 -3.55
C GLU A 195 21.37 -19.81 -2.36
N GLN A 196 21.99 -20.27 -1.27
CA GLN A 196 22.34 -19.43 -0.13
C GLN A 196 23.39 -18.39 -0.50
N ARG A 197 24.43 -18.77 -1.26
CA ARG A 197 25.45 -17.83 -1.77
C ARG A 197 24.78 -16.72 -2.60
N LYS A 198 23.90 -17.08 -3.54
CA LYS A 198 23.14 -16.09 -4.34
C LYS A 198 22.28 -15.16 -3.48
N ARG A 199 21.67 -15.68 -2.41
CA ARG A 199 20.89 -14.86 -1.47
C ARG A 199 21.78 -13.87 -0.70
N ILE A 200 22.91 -14.34 -0.17
CA ILE A 200 23.87 -13.48 0.56
C ILE A 200 24.40 -12.39 -0.37
N GLU A 201 24.81 -12.74 -1.59
CA GLU A 201 25.26 -11.74 -2.59
C GLU A 201 24.16 -10.72 -2.93
N ALA A 202 22.90 -11.14 -3.00
CA ALA A 202 21.78 -10.23 -3.24
C ALA A 202 21.51 -9.30 -2.04
N GLU A 203 21.58 -9.83 -0.81
CA GLU A 203 21.43 -9.05 0.42
C GLU A 203 22.55 -8.03 0.59
N ASP A 204 23.80 -8.39 0.31
CA ASP A 204 24.94 -7.48 0.40
C ASP A 204 24.87 -6.38 -0.65
N LYS A 205 24.46 -6.70 -1.89
CA LYS A 205 24.16 -5.68 -2.90
C LYS A 205 23.06 -4.73 -2.45
N LEU A 206 21.99 -5.24 -1.84
CA LEU A 206 20.89 -4.42 -1.33
C LEU A 206 21.35 -3.49 -0.22
N LYS A 207 22.17 -3.97 0.73
CA LYS A 207 22.80 -3.14 1.78
C LYS A 207 23.67 -2.05 1.17
N GLN A 208 24.50 -2.39 0.19
CA GLN A 208 25.35 -1.43 -0.51
C GLN A 208 24.51 -0.32 -1.18
N TYR A 209 23.42 -0.67 -1.86
CA TYR A 209 22.53 0.32 -2.47
C TYR A 209 21.77 1.17 -1.44
N GLY A 210 21.42 0.58 -0.29
CA GLY A 210 20.86 1.29 0.86
C GLY A 210 21.83 2.35 1.39
N GLN A 211 23.10 1.98 1.57
CA GLN A 211 24.15 2.89 2.00
C GLN A 211 24.36 4.04 1.00
N GLU A 212 24.40 3.75 -0.31
CA GLU A 212 24.48 4.78 -1.36
C GLU A 212 23.34 5.81 -1.24
N THR A 213 22.13 5.34 -0.92
CA THR A 213 20.97 6.22 -0.74
C THR A 213 21.09 7.08 0.52
N GLU A 214 21.60 6.54 1.62
CA GLU A 214 21.81 7.27 2.86
C GLU A 214 22.93 8.32 2.71
N ASP A 215 24.04 7.95 2.07
CA ASP A 215 25.15 8.85 1.79
C ASP A 215 24.72 10.01 0.89
N LEU A 216 23.86 9.72 -0.10
CA LEU A 216 23.22 10.72 -0.93
C LEU A 216 22.37 11.68 -0.10
N LEU A 217 21.52 11.20 0.80
CA LEU A 217 20.73 12.06 1.69
C LEU A 217 21.61 12.95 2.59
N ARG A 218 22.69 12.40 3.16
CA ARG A 218 23.67 13.17 3.95
C ARG A 218 24.32 14.27 3.11
N SER A 219 24.72 13.94 1.88
CA SER A 219 25.32 14.92 0.95
C SER A 219 24.38 16.07 0.61
N ILE A 220 23.09 15.77 0.39
CA ILE A 220 22.05 16.74 0.02
C ILE A 220 21.74 17.68 1.18
N ASN A 221 21.63 17.14 2.41
CA ASN A 221 21.35 17.94 3.61
C ASN A 221 22.47 18.92 3.96
N GLY A 222 23.70 18.67 3.50
CA GLY A 222 24.83 19.59 3.67
C GLY A 222 24.85 20.77 2.68
N ILE A 223 23.96 20.80 1.68
CA ILE A 223 23.94 21.85 0.65
C ILE A 223 22.97 22.97 1.06
N ASP A 224 23.51 24.14 1.41
CA ASP A 224 22.69 25.35 1.63
C ASP A 224 22.14 25.87 0.30
N ASN A 225 20.82 25.77 0.12
CA ASN A 225 20.07 26.28 -1.03
C ASN A 225 19.02 27.32 -0.61
N SER A 226 19.35 28.18 0.36
CA SER A 226 18.50 29.29 0.78
C SER A 226 18.27 30.34 -0.32
N LYS A 227 19.08 30.33 -1.39
CA LYS A 227 19.00 31.29 -2.50
C LYS A 227 18.28 30.71 -3.72
N GLU A 228 17.36 31.48 -4.30
CA GLU A 228 16.74 31.14 -5.58
C GLU A 228 17.79 31.13 -6.71
N LEU A 229 17.78 30.03 -7.48
CA LEU A 229 18.67 29.86 -8.62
C LEU A 229 18.18 30.61 -9.85
N LYS A 230 19.09 31.32 -10.52
CA LYS A 230 18.84 32.03 -11.77
C LYS A 230 19.02 31.09 -12.96
N GLN A 231 18.53 31.51 -14.13
CA GLN A 231 18.69 30.77 -15.38
C GLN A 231 20.16 30.43 -15.69
N SER A 232 21.09 31.35 -15.39
CA SER A 232 22.54 31.14 -15.55
C SER A 232 23.05 29.94 -14.78
N ASP A 233 22.54 29.74 -13.56
CA ASP A 233 22.99 28.67 -12.65
C ASP A 233 22.53 27.31 -13.18
N TRP A 234 21.33 27.26 -13.79
CA TRP A 234 20.83 26.06 -14.47
C TRP A 234 21.60 25.76 -15.76
N ILE A 235 21.97 26.79 -16.52
CA ILE A 235 22.79 26.61 -17.73
C ILE A 235 24.18 26.08 -17.37
N GLU A 236 24.79 26.57 -16.29
CA GLU A 236 26.07 26.04 -15.78
C GLU A 236 25.94 24.56 -15.40
N MET A 237 24.93 24.20 -14.62
CA MET A 237 24.68 22.80 -14.24
C MET A 237 24.41 21.91 -15.46
N LYS A 238 23.67 22.41 -16.47
CA LYS A 238 23.49 21.69 -17.73
C LYS A 238 24.83 21.42 -18.41
N ASN A 239 25.70 22.43 -18.50
CA ASN A 239 27.00 22.30 -19.16
C ASN A 239 27.89 21.28 -18.42
N GLU A 240 27.87 21.26 -17.08
CA GLU A 240 28.55 20.25 -16.27
C GLU A 240 28.06 18.83 -16.59
N LEU A 241 26.73 18.63 -16.70
CA LEU A 241 26.14 17.34 -17.06
C LEU A 241 26.54 16.87 -18.48
N GLN A 242 26.80 17.80 -19.39
CA GLN A 242 27.16 17.53 -20.78
C GLN A 242 28.67 17.35 -21.02
N LEU A 243 29.51 17.45 -19.98
CA LEU A 243 30.94 17.22 -20.12
C LEU A 243 31.23 15.82 -20.69
N VAL A 244 32.05 15.77 -21.73
CA VAL A 244 32.48 14.52 -22.35
C VAL A 244 33.60 13.89 -21.52
N GLU A 245 33.42 12.64 -21.11
CA GLU A 245 34.44 11.83 -20.42
C GLU A 245 35.57 11.47 -21.37
N ARG A 246 36.66 12.23 -21.31
CA ARG A 246 37.85 12.05 -22.15
C ARG A 246 39.11 12.10 -21.30
N GLY A 247 40.18 11.49 -21.79
CA GLY A 247 41.48 11.43 -21.11
C GLY A 247 41.69 10.11 -20.37
N THR A 248 42.55 10.16 -19.34
CA THR A 248 42.88 9.02 -18.48
C THR A 248 41.68 8.56 -17.66
N GLU A 249 41.69 7.34 -17.14
CA GLU A 249 40.58 6.83 -16.32
C GLU A 249 40.34 7.69 -15.08
N LEU A 250 41.40 8.22 -14.47
CA LEU A 250 41.30 9.18 -13.37
C LEU A 250 40.53 10.46 -13.76
N LEU A 251 40.80 11.01 -14.95
CA LEU A 251 40.10 12.21 -15.43
C LEU A 251 38.63 11.91 -15.76
N LYS A 252 38.34 10.73 -16.33
CA LYS A 252 36.96 10.30 -16.57
C LYS A 252 36.20 10.16 -15.26
N GLU A 253 36.82 9.54 -14.25
CA GLU A 253 36.21 9.39 -12.93
C GLU A 253 35.97 10.74 -12.26
N GLU A 254 36.90 11.70 -12.37
CA GLU A 254 36.69 13.06 -11.88
C GLU A 254 35.48 13.73 -12.54
N ILE A 255 35.32 13.57 -13.86
CA ILE A 255 34.17 14.08 -14.61
C ILE A 255 32.87 13.41 -14.16
N ARG A 256 32.86 12.08 -13.96
CA ARG A 256 31.70 11.35 -13.44
C ARG A 256 31.28 11.86 -12.06
N GLN A 257 32.24 12.05 -11.15
CA GLN A 257 31.98 12.59 -9.81
C GLN A 257 31.42 14.01 -9.86
N ARG A 258 31.90 14.87 -10.78
CA ARG A 258 31.32 16.20 -10.99
C ARG A 258 29.85 16.12 -11.42
N LYS A 259 29.52 15.24 -12.36
CA LYS A 259 28.13 15.02 -12.81
C LYS A 259 27.23 14.53 -11.68
N ILE A 260 27.73 13.62 -10.84
CA ILE A 260 27.03 13.13 -9.65
C ILE A 260 26.75 14.30 -8.68
N LYS A 261 27.75 15.13 -8.37
CA LYS A 261 27.60 16.31 -7.52
C LYS A 261 26.60 17.31 -8.09
N THR A 262 26.60 17.52 -9.41
CA THR A 262 25.61 18.36 -10.07
C THR A 262 24.20 17.80 -9.91
N CYS A 263 24.02 16.48 -10.06
CA CYS A 263 22.73 15.82 -9.80
C CYS A 263 22.28 15.99 -8.33
N GLN A 264 23.19 15.84 -7.37
CA GLN A 264 22.94 16.06 -5.95
C GLN A 264 22.47 17.50 -5.67
N LYS A 265 23.12 18.49 -6.28
CA LYS A 265 22.74 19.90 -6.19
C LYS A 265 21.32 20.12 -6.73
N ILE A 266 21.00 19.57 -7.90
CA ILE A 266 19.64 19.64 -8.47
C ILE A 266 18.60 19.06 -7.50
N ILE A 267 18.87 17.90 -6.91
CA ILE A 267 17.95 17.26 -5.94
C ILE A 267 17.76 18.15 -4.72
N SER A 268 18.84 18.69 -4.15
CA SER A 268 18.81 19.53 -2.95
C SER A 268 17.99 20.82 -3.10
N VAL A 269 17.88 21.34 -4.33
CA VAL A 269 17.07 22.53 -4.61
C VAL A 269 15.57 22.24 -4.49
N PHE A 270 15.13 21.05 -4.89
CA PHE A 270 13.70 20.71 -5.01
C PHE A 270 13.19 19.72 -3.96
N ILE A 271 14.06 19.01 -3.25
CA ILE A 271 13.65 18.01 -2.26
C ILE A 271 12.79 18.64 -1.16
N GLY A 272 11.62 18.04 -0.90
CA GLY A 272 10.65 18.54 0.08
C GLY A 272 9.95 19.86 -0.28
N LYS A 273 10.19 20.45 -1.46
CA LYS A 273 9.64 21.74 -1.86
C LYS A 273 8.74 21.64 -3.10
N LYS A 274 7.56 22.25 -3.05
CA LYS A 274 6.67 22.42 -4.22
C LYS A 274 7.04 23.70 -4.97
N ASN A 275 8.11 23.65 -5.75
CA ASN A 275 8.62 24.78 -6.55
C ASN A 275 8.48 24.51 -8.05
N ASN A 276 7.28 24.72 -8.59
CA ASN A 276 7.01 24.45 -10.02
C ASN A 276 7.72 25.47 -10.92
N GLU A 277 7.81 26.73 -10.50
CA GLU A 277 8.45 27.82 -11.23
C GLU A 277 9.96 27.54 -11.44
N GLY A 278 10.65 27.13 -10.37
CA GLY A 278 12.06 26.72 -10.44
C GLY A 278 12.25 25.47 -11.31
N LYS A 279 11.34 24.49 -11.23
CA LYS A 279 11.37 23.31 -12.10
C LYS A 279 11.19 23.70 -13.56
N LYS A 280 10.24 24.60 -13.87
CA LYS A 280 10.00 25.13 -15.22
C LYS A 280 11.25 25.79 -15.77
N LEU A 281 11.86 26.69 -14.99
CA LEU A 281 13.08 27.40 -15.38
C LEU A 281 14.24 26.44 -15.68
N ALA A 282 14.43 25.42 -14.84
CA ALA A 282 15.45 24.39 -15.06
C ALA A 282 15.18 23.54 -16.33
N ILE A 283 13.92 23.19 -16.60
CA ILE A 283 13.52 22.47 -17.82
C ILE A 283 13.79 23.34 -19.07
N GLU A 284 13.38 24.60 -19.04
CA GLU A 284 13.62 25.57 -20.13
C GLU A 284 15.11 25.85 -20.34
N SER A 285 15.92 25.71 -19.28
CA SER A 285 17.38 25.83 -19.34
C SER A 285 18.06 24.58 -19.92
N GLY A 286 17.32 23.49 -20.18
CA GLY A 286 17.80 22.27 -20.83
C GLY A 286 18.39 21.21 -19.88
N ILE A 287 18.07 21.27 -18.58
CA ILE A 287 18.51 20.26 -17.60
C ILE A 287 17.97 18.88 -17.94
N ILE A 288 16.69 18.78 -18.31
CA ILE A 288 16.07 17.49 -18.65
C ILE A 288 16.74 16.87 -19.87
N ASP A 289 17.01 17.65 -20.92
CA ASP A 289 17.72 17.17 -22.11
C ASP A 289 19.09 16.57 -21.76
N ALA A 290 19.84 17.23 -20.86
CA ALA A 290 21.14 16.75 -20.40
C ALA A 290 21.03 15.47 -19.55
N LEU A 291 20.06 15.39 -18.63
CA LEU A 291 19.83 14.19 -17.81
C LEU A 291 19.39 13.01 -18.67
N LEU A 292 18.47 13.20 -19.62
CA LEU A 292 18.01 12.15 -20.53
C LEU A 292 19.15 11.65 -21.42
N HIS A 293 19.98 12.55 -21.95
CA HIS A 293 21.17 12.18 -22.73
C HIS A 293 22.16 11.36 -21.89
N LEU A 294 22.42 11.77 -20.64
CA LEU A 294 23.29 11.02 -19.72
C LEU A 294 22.75 9.60 -19.50
N LEU A 295 21.47 9.46 -19.16
CA LEU A 295 20.82 8.17 -18.91
C LEU A 295 20.77 7.27 -20.16
N MET A 296 20.78 7.84 -21.36
CA MET A 296 20.82 7.09 -22.61
C MET A 296 22.23 6.62 -23.00
N THR A 297 23.26 7.43 -22.71
CA THR A 297 24.62 7.20 -23.19
C THR A 297 25.49 6.41 -22.23
N TYR A 298 25.24 6.50 -20.93
CA TYR A 298 26.02 5.78 -19.92
C TYR A 298 25.80 4.27 -19.99
N PRO A 299 26.84 3.44 -19.80
CA PRO A 299 26.65 2.02 -19.47
C PRO A 299 25.73 1.86 -18.27
N LEU A 300 24.85 0.86 -18.27
CA LEU A 300 23.85 0.71 -17.19
C LEU A 300 24.50 0.69 -15.81
N GLY A 301 25.59 -0.07 -15.62
CA GLY A 301 26.27 -0.16 -14.32
C GLY A 301 26.93 1.13 -13.82
N GLU A 302 27.10 2.15 -14.67
CA GLU A 302 27.68 3.46 -14.30
C GLU A 302 26.61 4.49 -13.91
N ILE A 303 25.31 4.14 -14.03
CA ILE A 303 24.22 5.04 -13.66
C ILE A 303 23.98 4.98 -12.15
N ALA A 304 24.60 5.92 -11.43
CA ALA A 304 24.36 6.12 -9.99
C ALA A 304 22.91 6.54 -9.66
N ILE A 305 22.47 6.31 -8.42
CA ILE A 305 21.12 6.68 -7.93
C ILE A 305 20.86 8.19 -8.11
N SER A 306 21.89 9.02 -7.91
CA SER A 306 21.81 10.47 -8.07
C SER A 306 21.32 10.91 -9.45
N HIS A 307 21.74 10.22 -10.52
CA HIS A 307 21.38 10.58 -11.89
C HIS A 307 19.87 10.45 -12.14
N ILE A 308 19.30 9.31 -11.76
CA ILE A 308 17.86 9.07 -11.93
C ILE A 308 17.03 9.86 -10.90
N TRP A 309 17.54 10.09 -9.69
CA TRP A 309 16.82 10.90 -8.70
C TRP A 309 16.73 12.37 -9.16
N ALA A 310 17.79 12.92 -9.74
CA ALA A 310 17.75 14.27 -10.32
C ALA A 310 16.67 14.41 -11.41
N LEU A 311 16.37 13.37 -12.20
CA LEU A 311 15.24 13.37 -13.13
C LEU A 311 13.90 13.17 -12.41
N TYR A 312 13.82 12.21 -11.49
CA TYR A 312 12.62 11.86 -10.73
C TYR A 312 12.01 13.08 -10.02
N ILE A 313 12.84 13.96 -9.44
CA ILE A 313 12.37 15.13 -8.67
C ILE A 313 11.52 16.10 -9.52
N PHE A 314 11.71 16.12 -10.84
CA PHE A 314 10.89 16.90 -11.77
C PHE A 314 9.54 16.24 -12.06
N THR A 315 9.43 14.92 -11.96
CA THR A 315 8.15 14.21 -12.12
C THR A 315 7.35 14.18 -10.81
N TYR A 316 8.05 14.18 -9.67
CA TYR A 316 7.47 14.11 -8.34
C TYR A 316 7.00 15.47 -7.81
N ALA A 317 5.83 15.51 -7.15
CA ALA A 317 5.23 16.72 -6.59
C ALA A 317 5.16 17.90 -7.59
N SER A 318 4.92 17.59 -8.86
CA SER A 318 4.82 18.55 -9.97
C SER A 318 3.38 18.64 -10.48
N ASN A 319 2.98 19.83 -10.92
CA ASN A 319 1.67 20.02 -11.58
C ASN A 319 1.67 19.39 -13.00
N ASN A 320 0.50 19.37 -13.65
CA ASN A 320 0.38 18.83 -15.00
C ASN A 320 1.22 19.60 -16.04
N GLU A 321 1.40 20.92 -15.88
CA GLU A 321 2.20 21.75 -16.80
C GLU A 321 3.67 21.27 -16.85
N ILE A 322 4.31 21.10 -15.68
CA ILE A 322 5.68 20.61 -15.59
C ILE A 322 5.82 19.21 -16.20
N LYS A 323 4.85 18.32 -15.95
CA LYS A 323 4.87 16.96 -16.50
C LYS A 323 4.72 16.96 -18.02
N LEU A 324 3.86 17.81 -18.58
CA LEU A 324 3.71 18.00 -20.03
C LEU A 324 5.01 18.56 -20.67
N LEU A 325 5.70 19.47 -20.00
CA LEU A 325 7.02 19.93 -20.45
C LEU A 325 8.03 18.78 -20.49
N ILE A 326 8.05 17.91 -19.47
CA ILE A 326 8.93 16.72 -19.46
C ILE A 326 8.57 15.77 -20.61
N ILE A 327 7.28 15.54 -20.88
CA ILE A 327 6.82 14.72 -22.01
C ILE A 327 7.37 15.24 -23.33
N SER A 328 7.37 16.56 -23.55
CA SER A 328 7.91 17.17 -24.77
C SER A 328 9.40 16.87 -25.02
N LYS A 329 10.13 16.43 -23.99
CA LYS A 329 11.54 16.02 -24.05
C LYS A 329 11.75 14.54 -24.38
N ASN A 330 10.68 13.80 -24.67
CA ASN A 330 10.70 12.38 -25.02
C ASN A 330 11.41 11.48 -23.97
N PRO A 331 10.97 11.49 -22.70
CA PRO A 331 11.70 10.87 -21.59
C PRO A 331 11.65 9.34 -21.60
N PHE A 332 10.67 8.76 -22.32
CA PHE A 332 10.31 7.36 -22.17
C PHE A 332 11.41 6.39 -22.59
N GLN A 333 12.16 6.67 -23.66
CA GLN A 333 13.23 5.79 -24.12
C GLN A 333 14.32 5.63 -23.05
N ALA A 334 14.73 6.75 -22.43
CA ALA A 334 15.72 6.74 -21.35
C ALA A 334 15.21 6.00 -20.11
N LEU A 335 13.97 6.27 -19.70
CA LEU A 335 13.38 5.64 -18.52
C LEU A 335 13.15 4.13 -18.70
N LEU A 336 12.65 3.70 -19.86
CA LEU A 336 12.41 2.29 -20.17
C LEU A 336 13.71 1.47 -20.23
N ARG A 337 14.81 2.09 -20.67
CA ARG A 337 16.15 1.47 -20.66
C ARG A 337 16.61 1.11 -19.24
N LEU A 338 16.20 1.87 -18.23
CA LEU A 338 16.62 1.66 -16.84
C LEU A 338 15.94 0.46 -16.17
N PHE A 339 14.97 -0.20 -16.80
CA PHE A 339 14.35 -1.42 -16.23
C PHE A 339 15.31 -2.61 -16.21
N ASP A 340 16.38 -2.56 -17.00
CA ASP A 340 17.43 -3.56 -17.06
C ASP A 340 18.62 -3.22 -16.12
N HIS A 341 18.47 -2.16 -15.31
CA HIS A 341 19.50 -1.74 -14.36
C HIS A 341 19.62 -2.73 -13.18
N PRO A 342 20.85 -3.08 -12.72
CA PRO A 342 21.03 -4.04 -11.63
C PRO A 342 20.60 -3.51 -10.25
N ASN A 343 20.72 -2.20 -10.02
CA ASN A 343 20.26 -1.55 -8.79
C ASN A 343 18.74 -1.31 -8.82
N ILE A 344 18.02 -1.94 -7.90
CA ILE A 344 16.57 -1.85 -7.76
C ILE A 344 16.05 -0.44 -7.49
N PHE A 345 16.82 0.41 -6.81
CA PHE A 345 16.44 1.78 -6.52
C PHE A 345 16.42 2.66 -7.78
N VAL A 346 17.22 2.32 -8.78
CA VAL A 346 17.20 2.97 -10.09
C VAL A 346 15.97 2.53 -10.87
N VAL A 347 15.69 1.23 -10.90
CA VAL A 347 14.50 0.66 -11.57
C VAL A 347 13.22 1.25 -10.97
N ASN A 348 13.10 1.27 -9.64
CA ASN A 348 11.95 1.82 -8.92
C ASN A 348 11.71 3.30 -9.29
N ARG A 349 12.76 4.14 -9.28
CA ARG A 349 12.61 5.55 -9.66
C ARG A 349 12.26 5.73 -11.13
N ALA A 350 12.77 4.87 -12.01
CA ALA A 350 12.45 4.91 -13.43
C ALA A 350 10.97 4.60 -13.70
N VAL A 351 10.44 3.51 -13.12
CA VAL A 351 9.03 3.13 -13.34
C VAL A 351 8.06 4.13 -12.71
N VAL A 352 8.38 4.67 -11.53
CA VAL A 352 7.56 5.73 -10.92
C VAL A 352 7.63 7.04 -11.72
N SER A 353 8.78 7.37 -12.29
CA SER A 353 8.88 8.55 -13.17
C SER A 353 7.97 8.39 -14.40
N ILE A 354 7.95 7.19 -15.00
CA ILE A 354 7.01 6.87 -16.09
C ILE A 354 5.56 7.03 -15.62
N TYR A 355 5.20 6.39 -14.50
CA TYR A 355 3.86 6.48 -13.93
C TYR A 355 3.42 7.93 -13.66
N ASN A 356 4.26 8.73 -12.98
CA ASN A 356 4.00 10.13 -12.68
C ASN A 356 3.70 10.96 -13.93
N ILE A 357 4.42 10.67 -15.02
CA ILE A 357 4.24 11.28 -16.33
C ILE A 357 2.91 10.81 -16.95
N LEU A 358 2.65 9.50 -16.98
CA LEU A 358 1.41 8.94 -17.54
C LEU A 358 0.15 9.48 -16.84
N ILE A 359 0.15 9.60 -15.51
CA ILE A 359 -0.98 10.19 -14.76
C ILE A 359 -1.34 11.58 -15.30
N SER A 360 -0.36 12.42 -15.69
CA SER A 360 -0.68 13.74 -16.23
C SER A 360 -1.42 13.67 -17.56
N GLY A 361 -1.05 12.74 -18.43
CA GLY A 361 -1.81 12.45 -19.65
C GLY A 361 -3.21 11.93 -19.33
N SER A 362 -3.34 11.13 -18.28
CA SER A 362 -4.64 10.66 -17.82
C SER A 362 -5.55 11.78 -17.28
N ASN A 363 -4.97 12.77 -16.60
CA ASN A 363 -5.70 13.89 -16.02
C ASN A 363 -6.16 14.94 -17.05
N THR A 364 -5.61 14.94 -18.27
CA THR A 364 -5.92 15.95 -19.30
C THR A 364 -6.94 15.46 -20.33
N THR A 365 -7.47 14.26 -20.18
CA THR A 365 -8.34 13.57 -21.15
C THR A 365 -9.39 12.73 -20.42
N ALA A 366 -10.53 12.43 -21.05
CA ALA A 366 -11.59 11.68 -20.38
C ALA A 366 -11.19 10.22 -20.12
N THR A 367 -11.71 9.60 -19.05
CA THR A 367 -11.41 8.19 -18.70
C THR A 367 -11.92 7.19 -19.74
N SER A 368 -12.92 7.57 -20.52
CA SER A 368 -13.46 6.80 -21.64
C SER A 368 -12.62 6.91 -22.92
N GLU A 369 -11.63 7.80 -22.96
CA GLU A 369 -10.76 8.00 -24.13
C GLU A 369 -9.46 7.19 -24.01
N PRO A 370 -8.87 6.75 -25.15
CA PRO A 370 -7.54 6.15 -25.15
C PRO A 370 -6.50 7.05 -24.49
N HIS A 371 -5.46 6.47 -23.88
CA HIS A 371 -4.41 7.24 -23.24
C HIS A 371 -3.58 8.04 -24.28
N PRO A 372 -3.32 9.35 -24.08
CA PRO A 372 -2.66 10.21 -25.08
C PRO A 372 -1.24 9.76 -25.43
N HIS A 373 -0.58 9.01 -24.54
CA HIS A 373 0.79 8.53 -24.74
C HIS A 373 0.88 7.04 -25.12
N PHE A 374 -0.26 6.38 -25.40
CA PHE A 374 -0.28 4.94 -25.73
C PHE A 374 0.64 4.61 -26.91
N THR A 375 0.45 5.29 -28.05
CA THR A 375 1.22 5.04 -29.28
C THR A 375 2.71 5.28 -29.09
N THR A 376 3.09 6.35 -28.36
CA THR A 376 4.50 6.66 -28.08
C THR A 376 5.17 5.56 -27.26
N ILE A 377 4.52 5.08 -26.20
CA ILE A 377 5.06 3.99 -25.38
C ILE A 377 5.10 2.68 -26.17
N GLN A 378 4.06 2.39 -26.95
CA GLN A 378 3.99 1.18 -27.77
C GLN A 378 5.11 1.13 -28.81
N ALA A 379 5.42 2.26 -29.47
CA ALA A 379 6.50 2.34 -30.46
C ALA A 379 7.90 2.08 -29.87
N LEU A 380 8.07 2.24 -28.55
CA LEU A 380 9.30 1.98 -27.81
C LEU A 380 9.35 0.58 -27.17
N ASP A 381 8.41 -0.30 -27.54
CA ASP A 381 8.18 -1.59 -26.87
C ASP A 381 7.91 -1.45 -25.36
N GLY A 382 7.48 -0.25 -24.93
CA GLY A 382 7.38 0.10 -23.52
C GLY A 382 6.30 -0.68 -22.79
N ILE A 383 5.24 -1.10 -23.50
CA ILE A 383 4.19 -1.97 -22.93
C ILE A 383 4.78 -3.32 -22.53
N GLN A 384 5.57 -3.96 -23.41
CA GLN A 384 6.20 -5.25 -23.11
C GLN A 384 7.26 -5.12 -22.03
N LYS A 385 8.04 -4.02 -22.05
CA LYS A 385 9.02 -3.74 -20.99
C LYS A 385 8.38 -3.54 -19.62
N LEU A 386 7.25 -2.83 -19.54
CA LEU A 386 6.48 -2.70 -18.31
C LEU A 386 5.94 -4.07 -17.84
N PHE A 387 5.41 -4.88 -18.76
CA PHE A 387 4.86 -6.19 -18.40
C PHE A 387 5.95 -7.17 -17.96
N SER A 388 7.11 -7.17 -18.64
CA SER A 388 8.28 -7.92 -18.22
C SER A 388 8.77 -7.49 -16.83
N LEU A 389 8.81 -6.18 -16.54
CA LEU A 389 9.16 -5.69 -15.19
C LEU A 389 8.16 -6.18 -14.13
N PHE A 390 6.86 -6.14 -14.45
CA PHE A 390 5.80 -6.69 -13.60
C PHE A 390 6.00 -8.20 -13.33
N GLN A 391 6.28 -8.99 -14.37
CA GLN A 391 6.47 -10.44 -14.26
C GLN A 391 7.76 -10.81 -13.50
N ARG A 392 8.85 -10.04 -13.70
CA ARG A 392 10.11 -10.21 -12.97
C ARG A 392 9.97 -10.01 -11.47
N ASN A 393 8.98 -9.20 -11.03
CA ASN A 393 8.64 -8.96 -9.62
C ASN A 393 9.87 -8.70 -8.72
N ILE A 394 10.79 -7.86 -9.19
CA ILE A 394 12.03 -7.57 -8.45
C ILE A 394 11.77 -6.84 -7.13
N SER A 395 10.67 -6.09 -7.05
CA SER A 395 10.08 -5.55 -5.82
C SER A 395 8.58 -5.42 -5.98
N GLN A 396 7.85 -5.51 -4.86
CA GLN A 396 6.42 -5.20 -4.84
C GLN A 396 6.14 -3.78 -5.37
N TYR A 397 7.00 -2.83 -5.00
CA TYR A 397 6.93 -1.44 -5.45
C TYR A 397 6.99 -1.32 -6.98
N SER A 398 8.05 -1.83 -7.62
CA SER A 398 8.18 -1.78 -9.08
C SER A 398 7.07 -2.56 -9.79
N LYS A 399 6.64 -3.70 -9.23
CA LYS A 399 5.54 -4.49 -9.76
C LYS A 399 4.23 -3.71 -9.76
N ASN A 400 3.89 -3.05 -8.66
CA ASN A 400 2.69 -2.22 -8.55
C ASN A 400 2.71 -1.09 -9.58
N PHE A 401 3.79 -0.29 -9.64
CA PHE A 401 3.88 0.84 -10.57
C PHE A 401 3.93 0.41 -12.04
N ALA A 402 4.51 -0.75 -12.35
CA ALA A 402 4.46 -1.32 -13.69
C ALA A 402 3.02 -1.68 -14.09
N ALA A 403 2.29 -2.36 -13.20
CA ALA A 403 0.88 -2.70 -13.43
C ALA A 403 -0.03 -1.46 -13.54
N GLU A 404 0.21 -0.45 -12.71
CA GLU A 404 -0.52 0.82 -12.75
C GLU A 404 -0.25 1.58 -14.06
N SER A 405 1.02 1.63 -14.51
CA SER A 405 1.39 2.23 -15.79
C SER A 405 0.76 1.52 -16.98
N ILE A 406 0.72 0.19 -16.98
CA ILE A 406 0.01 -0.61 -17.99
C ILE A 406 -1.48 -0.26 -17.97
N THR A 407 -2.08 -0.18 -16.80
CA THR A 407 -3.50 0.12 -16.64
C THR A 407 -3.86 1.51 -17.16
N ASP A 408 -3.02 2.52 -16.90
CA ASP A 408 -3.22 3.87 -17.43
C ASP A 408 -3.17 3.88 -18.95
N LEU A 409 -2.22 3.15 -19.55
CA LEU A 409 -2.11 3.02 -21.00
C LEU A 409 -3.33 2.32 -21.62
N PHE A 410 -3.83 1.27 -20.96
CA PHE A 410 -4.97 0.48 -21.40
C PHE A 410 -6.32 0.95 -20.86
N ARG A 411 -6.41 2.16 -20.29
CA ARG A 411 -7.71 2.71 -19.88
C ARG A 411 -8.67 2.72 -21.09
N ALA A 412 -9.91 2.26 -20.89
CA ALA A 412 -10.91 2.09 -21.94
C ALA A 412 -10.47 1.26 -23.17
N LYS A 413 -9.35 0.52 -23.09
CA LYS A 413 -8.84 -0.37 -24.14
C LYS A 413 -8.73 -1.79 -23.61
N GLU A 414 -9.02 -2.77 -24.46
CA GLU A 414 -8.85 -4.17 -24.10
C GLU A 414 -7.35 -4.51 -23.89
N LEU A 415 -7.06 -5.16 -22.76
CA LEU A 415 -5.74 -5.73 -22.48
C LEU A 415 -5.51 -7.01 -23.32
N PRO A 416 -4.28 -7.31 -23.78
CA PRO A 416 -3.96 -8.61 -24.37
C PRO A 416 -4.22 -9.76 -23.38
N ASN A 417 -4.71 -10.91 -23.84
CA ASN A 417 -5.23 -11.99 -22.97
C ASN A 417 -4.33 -12.40 -21.79
N GLU A 418 -3.03 -12.63 -22.02
CA GLU A 418 -2.09 -13.02 -20.96
C GLU A 418 -1.94 -11.90 -19.91
N MET A 419 -1.68 -10.68 -20.38
CA MET A 419 -1.55 -9.48 -19.55
C MET A 419 -2.85 -9.15 -18.80
N LYS A 420 -4.00 -9.33 -19.46
CA LYS A 420 -5.35 -9.08 -18.93
C LYS A 420 -5.54 -9.85 -17.63
N ARG A 421 -5.35 -11.18 -17.68
CA ARG A 421 -5.53 -12.06 -16.53
C ARG A 421 -4.57 -11.73 -15.40
N GLU A 422 -3.28 -11.56 -15.69
CA GLU A 422 -2.27 -11.33 -14.65
C GLU A 422 -2.43 -9.97 -13.95
N ILE A 423 -2.64 -8.90 -14.71
CA ILE A 423 -2.80 -7.54 -14.17
C ILE A 423 -4.09 -7.42 -13.37
N ILE A 424 -5.21 -7.95 -13.86
CA ILE A 424 -6.49 -7.93 -13.14
C ILE A 424 -6.39 -8.72 -11.83
N ASN A 425 -5.81 -9.93 -11.87
CA ASN A 425 -5.65 -10.75 -10.67
C ASN A 425 -4.72 -10.12 -9.64
N HIS A 426 -3.68 -9.41 -10.07
CA HIS A 426 -2.81 -8.65 -9.17
C HIS A 426 -3.59 -7.59 -8.40
N PHE A 427 -4.40 -6.77 -9.07
CA PHE A 427 -5.20 -5.75 -8.39
C PHE A 427 -6.34 -6.33 -7.54
N LYS A 428 -7.03 -7.40 -8.01
CA LYS A 428 -8.01 -8.12 -7.18
C LYS A 428 -7.37 -8.64 -5.89
N ALA A 429 -6.16 -9.19 -5.98
CA ALA A 429 -5.42 -9.67 -4.80
C ALA A 429 -5.07 -8.54 -3.83
N ILE A 430 -4.69 -7.34 -4.31
CA ILE A 430 -4.42 -6.19 -3.44
C ILE A 430 -5.68 -5.79 -2.65
N LEU A 431 -6.85 -5.75 -3.31
CA LEU A 431 -8.12 -5.42 -2.64
C LEU A 431 -8.48 -6.39 -1.51
N ILE A 432 -8.12 -7.67 -1.66
CA ILE A 432 -8.47 -8.76 -0.73
C ILE A 432 -7.34 -9.08 0.28
N ARG A 433 -6.13 -8.53 0.16
CA ARG A 433 -4.99 -8.88 1.03
C ARG A 433 -4.44 -7.74 1.88
N SER A 434 -4.63 -6.49 1.48
CA SER A 434 -3.98 -5.35 2.13
C SER A 434 -4.87 -4.71 3.20
N GLU A 435 -4.30 -3.95 4.13
CA GLU A 435 -5.01 -3.01 5.01
C GLU A 435 -4.82 -1.54 4.55
N ASP A 436 -3.95 -1.29 3.56
CA ASP A 436 -3.31 0.00 3.31
C ASP A 436 -3.78 0.75 2.05
N ASP A 437 -3.21 1.95 1.84
CA ASP A 437 -3.37 2.88 0.71
C ASP A 437 -3.34 2.21 -0.67
N GLU A 438 -2.67 1.06 -0.81
CA GLU A 438 -2.61 0.30 -2.07
C GLU A 438 -4.00 -0.10 -2.59
N LYS A 439 -5.01 -0.25 -1.71
CA LYS A 439 -6.39 -0.55 -2.13
C LYS A 439 -6.97 0.54 -3.01
N ILE A 440 -6.65 1.80 -2.74
CA ILE A 440 -7.18 2.94 -3.51
C ILE A 440 -6.61 2.89 -4.93
N ASN A 441 -5.32 2.61 -5.07
CA ASN A 441 -4.67 2.47 -6.38
C ASN A 441 -5.24 1.27 -7.15
N ALA A 442 -5.34 0.11 -6.51
CA ALA A 442 -5.92 -1.08 -7.13
C ALA A 442 -7.38 -0.86 -7.55
N LYS A 443 -8.18 -0.20 -6.70
CA LYS A 443 -9.56 0.17 -7.00
C LYS A 443 -9.64 1.07 -8.23
N ASN A 444 -8.80 2.10 -8.30
CA ASN A 444 -8.75 3.04 -9.42
C ASN A 444 -8.25 2.38 -10.70
N ALA A 445 -7.28 1.48 -10.60
CA ALA A 445 -6.77 0.70 -11.74
C ALA A 445 -7.88 -0.18 -12.34
N LEU A 446 -8.54 -1.00 -11.51
CA LEU A 446 -9.67 -1.82 -11.96
C LEU A 446 -10.82 -0.99 -12.53
N CYS A 447 -11.11 0.18 -11.94
CA CYS A 447 -12.09 1.13 -12.46
C CYS A 447 -11.77 1.61 -13.89
N LYS A 448 -10.50 1.87 -14.20
CA LYS A 448 -10.05 2.27 -15.55
C LYS A 448 -10.18 1.11 -16.54
N LEU A 449 -9.83 -0.11 -16.12
CA LEU A 449 -9.94 -1.31 -16.95
C LEU A 449 -11.39 -1.69 -17.23
N ALA A 450 -12.28 -1.58 -16.23
CA ALA A 450 -13.70 -1.89 -16.32
C ALA A 450 -14.49 -1.02 -17.32
N GLN A 451 -13.90 0.08 -17.81
CA GLN A 451 -14.50 0.88 -18.89
C GLN A 451 -14.54 0.13 -20.22
N ASN A 452 -13.70 -0.89 -20.40
CA ASN A 452 -13.75 -1.79 -21.55
C ASN A 452 -14.51 -3.08 -21.19
N SER A 453 -15.44 -3.51 -22.05
CA SER A 453 -16.32 -4.64 -21.78
C SER A 453 -15.59 -5.99 -21.64
N ALA A 454 -14.54 -6.24 -22.42
CA ALA A 454 -13.76 -7.48 -22.34
C ALA A 454 -12.93 -7.56 -21.06
N ASN A 455 -12.36 -6.43 -20.63
CA ASN A 455 -11.67 -6.35 -19.34
C ASN A 455 -12.66 -6.48 -18.18
N LEU A 456 -13.83 -5.84 -18.26
CA LEU A 456 -14.90 -5.98 -17.25
C LEU A 456 -15.33 -7.44 -17.09
N ALA A 457 -15.53 -8.16 -18.20
CA ALA A 457 -15.86 -9.57 -18.18
C ALA A 457 -14.80 -10.40 -17.44
N GLU A 458 -13.50 -10.12 -17.66
CA GLU A 458 -12.41 -10.77 -16.92
C GLU A 458 -12.42 -10.40 -15.43
N ILE A 459 -12.64 -9.12 -15.08
CA ILE A 459 -12.76 -8.70 -13.67
C ILE A 459 -13.88 -9.49 -12.98
N MET A 460 -15.01 -9.63 -13.67
CA MET A 460 -16.21 -10.30 -13.19
C MET A 460 -16.17 -11.83 -13.25
N ASN A 461 -15.20 -12.44 -13.95
CA ASN A 461 -15.20 -13.88 -14.22
C ASN A 461 -15.28 -14.75 -12.93
N ASP A 462 -14.67 -14.29 -11.84
CA ASP A 462 -14.71 -14.95 -10.53
C ASP A 462 -15.53 -14.18 -9.47
N VAL A 463 -16.32 -13.18 -9.89
CA VAL A 463 -17.14 -12.39 -8.97
C VAL A 463 -18.54 -13.00 -8.90
N ASP A 464 -18.72 -13.88 -7.92
CA ASP A 464 -20.02 -14.42 -7.56
C ASP A 464 -20.72 -13.47 -6.57
N LEU A 465 -21.79 -12.80 -7.03
CA LEU A 465 -22.55 -11.84 -6.22
C LEU A 465 -23.25 -12.49 -5.02
N ASP A 466 -23.69 -13.75 -5.15
CA ASP A 466 -24.31 -14.47 -4.05
C ASP A 466 -23.27 -14.82 -2.98
N GLN A 467 -22.06 -15.19 -3.42
CA GLN A 467 -20.93 -15.40 -2.51
C GLN A 467 -20.50 -14.10 -1.82
N VAL A 468 -20.49 -12.96 -2.52
CA VAL A 468 -20.24 -11.64 -1.90
C VAL A 468 -21.28 -11.35 -0.83
N ALA A 469 -22.58 -11.54 -1.13
CA ALA A 469 -23.64 -11.36 -0.15
C ALA A 469 -23.46 -12.28 1.06
N HIS A 470 -23.09 -13.55 0.84
CA HIS A 470 -22.79 -14.50 1.91
C HIS A 470 -21.60 -14.05 2.77
N THR A 471 -20.51 -13.60 2.16
CA THR A 471 -19.34 -13.07 2.88
C THR A 471 -19.69 -11.85 3.73
N LEU A 472 -20.48 -10.91 3.21
CA LEU A 472 -20.93 -9.73 3.97
C LEU A 472 -21.82 -10.11 5.17
N ARG A 473 -22.61 -11.18 5.06
CA ARG A 473 -23.43 -11.69 6.18
C ARG A 473 -22.63 -12.40 7.27
N LYS A 474 -21.36 -12.78 7.01
CA LYS A 474 -20.52 -13.41 8.04
C LYS A 474 -20.34 -12.45 9.23
N LYS A 475 -20.61 -12.98 10.42
CA LYS A 475 -20.41 -12.30 11.70
C LYS A 475 -18.92 -12.22 12.01
N LEU A 476 -18.55 -11.20 12.79
CA LEU A 476 -17.18 -11.02 13.28
C LEU A 476 -16.99 -11.84 14.58
N ASP A 477 -17.13 -13.16 14.45
CA ASP A 477 -16.96 -14.10 15.56
C ASP A 477 -15.58 -14.78 15.48
N GLY A 478 -15.09 -15.34 16.59
CA GLY A 478 -13.78 -16.00 16.66
C GLY A 478 -12.67 -15.10 17.20
N ASN A 479 -11.42 -15.54 17.02
CA ASN A 479 -10.25 -14.80 17.51
C ASN A 479 -9.94 -13.56 16.65
N GLU A 480 -9.03 -12.69 17.12
CA GLU A 480 -8.70 -11.42 16.45
C GLU A 480 -8.25 -11.61 15.01
N GLU A 481 -7.44 -12.64 14.72
CA GLU A 481 -6.96 -12.95 13.38
C GLU A 481 -8.10 -13.38 12.45
N GLN A 482 -9.00 -14.24 12.93
CA GLN A 482 -10.19 -14.65 12.18
C GLN A 482 -11.08 -13.45 11.86
N GLN A 483 -11.33 -12.59 12.84
CA GLN A 483 -12.12 -11.37 12.63
C GLN A 483 -11.43 -10.42 11.65
N LYS A 484 -10.11 -10.30 11.71
CA LYS A 484 -9.31 -9.50 10.78
C LYS A 484 -9.44 -10.03 9.35
N GLN A 485 -9.28 -11.34 9.13
CA GLN A 485 -9.46 -11.95 7.81
C GLN A 485 -10.87 -11.76 7.25
N ILE A 486 -11.90 -11.89 8.10
CA ILE A 486 -13.29 -11.63 7.68
C ILE A 486 -13.46 -10.16 7.25
N LYS A 487 -12.93 -9.20 8.02
CA LYS A 487 -13.00 -7.78 7.68
C LYS A 487 -12.30 -7.48 6.36
N ILE A 488 -11.07 -7.99 6.19
CA ILE A 488 -10.28 -7.80 4.97
C ILE A 488 -11.04 -8.31 3.75
N GLN A 489 -11.63 -9.51 3.82
CA GLN A 489 -12.41 -10.06 2.72
C GLN A 489 -13.67 -9.22 2.44
N GLN A 490 -14.42 -8.83 3.47
CA GLN A 490 -15.63 -8.02 3.33
C GLN A 490 -15.34 -6.65 2.68
N ASP A 491 -14.25 -6.00 3.09
CA ASP A 491 -13.78 -4.76 2.48
C ASP A 491 -13.34 -4.97 1.03
N GLY A 492 -12.60 -6.06 0.76
CA GLY A 492 -12.13 -6.39 -0.59
C GLY A 492 -13.29 -6.62 -1.56
N ASP A 493 -14.30 -7.38 -1.16
CA ASP A 493 -15.50 -7.62 -1.96
C ASP A 493 -16.22 -6.29 -2.27
N CYS A 494 -16.37 -5.40 -1.27
CA CYS A 494 -16.95 -4.07 -1.48
C CYS A 494 -16.15 -3.22 -2.46
N TRP A 495 -14.82 -3.22 -2.35
CA TRP A 495 -13.97 -2.47 -3.27
C TRP A 495 -14.03 -3.00 -4.71
N ILE A 496 -14.20 -4.31 -4.90
CA ILE A 496 -14.42 -4.89 -6.23
C ILE A 496 -15.72 -4.34 -6.83
N LEU A 497 -16.82 -4.32 -6.07
CA LEU A 497 -18.10 -3.75 -6.53
C LEU A 497 -17.95 -2.26 -6.89
N VAL A 498 -17.24 -1.50 -6.07
CA VAL A 498 -16.95 -0.09 -6.33
C VAL A 498 -16.15 0.07 -7.62
N SER A 499 -15.13 -0.77 -7.86
CA SER A 499 -14.31 -0.73 -9.07
C SER A 499 -15.10 -0.98 -10.34
N ILE A 500 -16.04 -1.94 -10.34
CA ILE A 500 -16.80 -2.28 -11.56
C ILE A 500 -17.96 -1.31 -11.84
N LEU A 501 -18.39 -0.49 -10.88
CA LEU A 501 -19.49 0.48 -11.07
C LEU A 501 -19.03 1.94 -11.19
N SER A 502 -17.85 2.28 -10.67
CA SER A 502 -17.34 3.66 -10.67
C SER A 502 -17.25 4.24 -12.08
N GLY A 503 -17.93 5.38 -12.29
CA GLY A 503 -17.93 6.08 -13.58
C GLY A 503 -18.71 5.38 -14.70
N ARG A 504 -19.49 4.34 -14.40
CA ARG A 504 -20.28 3.58 -15.39
C ARG A 504 -21.78 3.76 -15.17
N GLU A 505 -22.50 4.02 -16.25
CA GLU A 505 -23.96 3.94 -16.34
C GLU A 505 -24.35 2.51 -16.70
N ASP A 506 -24.37 1.62 -15.70
CA ASP A 506 -24.69 0.19 -15.85
C ASP A 506 -25.80 -0.20 -14.87
N ASP A 507 -27.03 0.15 -15.22
CA ASP A 507 -28.21 -0.11 -14.39
C ASP A 507 -28.52 -1.61 -14.30
N GLU A 508 -28.23 -2.39 -15.34
CA GLU A 508 -28.40 -3.84 -15.32
C GLU A 508 -27.53 -4.49 -14.23
N LEU A 509 -26.24 -4.14 -14.17
CA LEU A 509 -25.34 -4.63 -13.13
C LEU A 509 -25.76 -4.15 -11.73
N ARG A 510 -26.22 -2.89 -11.60
CA ARG A 510 -26.74 -2.38 -10.32
C ARG A 510 -27.97 -3.18 -9.86
N LEU A 511 -28.92 -3.46 -10.74
CA LEU A 511 -30.09 -4.28 -10.43
C LEU A 511 -29.67 -5.69 -10.00
N ARG A 512 -28.73 -6.32 -10.71
CA ARG A 512 -28.19 -7.64 -10.33
C ARG A 512 -27.58 -7.63 -8.94
N ILE A 513 -26.80 -6.59 -8.61
CA ILE A 513 -26.21 -6.43 -7.26
C ILE A 513 -27.29 -6.23 -6.20
N ILE A 514 -28.30 -5.40 -6.45
CA ILE A 514 -29.43 -5.18 -5.52
C ILE A 514 -30.19 -6.50 -5.28
N ASN A 515 -30.44 -7.26 -6.34
CA ASN A 515 -31.23 -8.50 -6.30
C ASN A 515 -30.47 -9.68 -5.67
N SER A 516 -29.13 -9.68 -5.68
CA SER A 516 -28.30 -10.70 -5.00
C SER A 516 -28.35 -10.62 -3.46
N GLY A 517 -28.97 -9.58 -2.90
CA GLY A 517 -29.06 -9.37 -1.45
C GLY A 517 -27.79 -8.82 -0.80
N ILE A 518 -26.86 -8.28 -1.59
CA ILE A 518 -25.72 -7.49 -1.12
C ILE A 518 -26.20 -6.24 -0.37
N VAL A 519 -27.21 -5.54 -0.89
CA VAL A 519 -27.79 -4.36 -0.24
C VAL A 519 -28.36 -4.71 1.13
N ASP A 520 -29.12 -5.81 1.23
CA ASP A 520 -29.66 -6.30 2.50
C ASP A 520 -28.53 -6.60 3.51
N ALA A 521 -27.42 -7.19 3.05
CA ALA A 521 -26.26 -7.47 3.88
C ALA A 521 -25.56 -6.19 4.38
N LEU A 522 -25.37 -5.18 3.51
CA LEU A 522 -24.80 -3.89 3.87
C LEU A 522 -25.68 -3.14 4.88
N LEU A 523 -27.00 -3.09 4.65
CA LEU A 523 -27.95 -2.47 5.57
C LEU A 523 -27.93 -3.14 6.94
N ASN A 524 -27.87 -4.48 6.98
CA ASN A 524 -27.74 -5.21 8.23
C ASN A 524 -26.40 -4.91 8.95
N ILE A 525 -25.29 -4.81 8.21
CA ILE A 525 -23.98 -4.39 8.77
C ILE A 525 -24.11 -3.02 9.42
N PHE A 526 -24.66 -2.03 8.71
CA PHE A 526 -24.83 -0.66 9.22
C PHE A 526 -25.71 -0.63 10.47
N LEU A 527 -26.81 -1.39 10.47
CA LEU A 527 -27.77 -1.41 11.57
C LEU A 527 -27.24 -2.11 12.82
N THR A 528 -26.48 -3.20 12.68
CA THR A 528 -26.15 -4.09 13.81
C THR A 528 -24.73 -3.94 14.34
N ARG A 529 -23.75 -3.54 13.52
CA ARG A 529 -22.35 -3.43 13.97
C ARG A 529 -22.08 -2.18 14.80
N ASP A 530 -21.02 -2.25 15.61
CA ASP A 530 -20.42 -1.08 16.24
C ASP A 530 -19.86 -0.16 15.15
N LEU A 531 -20.09 1.16 15.29
CA LEU A 531 -19.69 2.15 14.29
C LEU A 531 -18.20 2.07 13.96
N LYS A 532 -17.32 1.81 14.95
CA LYS A 532 -15.86 1.74 14.73
C LYS A 532 -15.43 0.59 13.82
N THR A 533 -16.31 -0.38 13.58
CA THR A 533 -16.05 -1.54 12.71
C THR A 533 -16.62 -1.38 11.31
N ILE A 534 -17.35 -0.29 11.05
CA ILE A 534 -17.89 0.03 9.72
C ILE A 534 -16.82 0.82 8.97
N THR A 535 -16.31 0.21 7.91
CA THR A 535 -15.27 0.81 7.07
C THR A 535 -15.89 1.67 5.96
N HIS A 536 -15.07 2.51 5.34
CA HIS A 536 -15.46 3.31 4.18
C HIS A 536 -15.78 2.44 2.96
N ALA A 537 -15.28 1.20 2.89
CA ALA A 537 -15.59 0.28 1.82
C ALA A 537 -17.10 -0.01 1.74
N PHE A 538 -17.74 -0.24 2.89
CA PHE A 538 -19.18 -0.50 2.94
C PHE A 538 -20.01 0.70 2.50
N SER A 539 -19.69 1.91 3.00
CA SER A 539 -20.42 3.12 2.61
C SER A 539 -20.22 3.45 1.13
N GLN A 540 -19.02 3.23 0.59
CA GLN A 540 -18.73 3.40 -0.84
C GLN A 540 -19.46 2.39 -1.73
N ALA A 541 -19.52 1.13 -1.32
CA ALA A 541 -20.27 0.12 -2.06
C ALA A 541 -21.78 0.42 -2.08
N PHE A 542 -22.30 1.06 -1.02
CA PHE A 542 -23.70 1.48 -1.01
C PHE A 542 -23.94 2.72 -1.88
N ILE A 543 -23.17 3.80 -1.70
CA ILE A 543 -23.38 5.06 -2.44
C ILE A 543 -23.22 4.88 -3.95
N ILE A 544 -22.33 4.00 -4.43
CA ILE A 544 -22.15 3.80 -5.88
C ILE A 544 -23.36 3.13 -6.56
N LEU A 545 -24.20 2.44 -5.79
CA LEU A 545 -25.51 1.96 -6.26
C LEU A 545 -26.52 3.10 -6.35
N THR A 546 -26.29 4.19 -5.61
CA THR A 546 -27.14 5.39 -5.61
C THR A 546 -26.74 6.43 -6.67
N TYR A 547 -25.78 6.17 -7.58
CA TYR A 547 -25.43 7.12 -8.65
C TYR A 547 -24.55 6.49 -9.77
N PRO A 548 -24.70 6.91 -11.05
CA PRO A 548 -25.86 7.60 -11.64
C PRO A 548 -27.12 6.70 -11.63
N LEU A 549 -28.30 7.30 -11.52
CA LEU A 549 -29.55 6.59 -11.19
C LEU A 549 -30.66 6.80 -12.22
N SER A 550 -31.20 5.70 -12.75
CA SER A 550 -32.59 5.65 -13.19
C SER A 550 -33.57 5.58 -12.00
N ASN A 551 -34.84 5.85 -12.28
CA ASN A 551 -35.91 5.76 -11.28
C ASN A 551 -36.12 4.32 -10.78
N GLU A 552 -35.82 3.31 -11.61
CA GLU A 552 -35.95 1.89 -11.26
C GLU A 552 -34.95 1.47 -10.17
N ILE A 553 -33.69 1.90 -10.29
CA ILE A 553 -32.67 1.63 -9.25
C ILE A 553 -33.07 2.31 -7.93
N ARG A 554 -33.56 3.56 -7.98
CA ARG A 554 -34.01 4.29 -6.78
C ARG A 554 -35.15 3.56 -6.09
N GLN A 555 -36.13 3.11 -6.87
CA GLN A 555 -37.28 2.37 -6.35
C GLN A 555 -36.84 1.06 -5.72
N SER A 556 -35.97 0.30 -6.41
CA SER A 556 -35.43 -0.97 -5.90
C SER A 556 -34.65 -0.80 -4.60
N LEU A 557 -33.88 0.28 -4.46
CA LEU A 557 -33.16 0.60 -3.21
C LEU A 557 -34.11 1.05 -2.10
N TYR A 558 -35.16 1.81 -2.43
CA TYR A 558 -36.17 2.24 -1.47
C TYR A 558 -36.92 1.04 -0.87
N GLU A 559 -37.28 0.06 -1.71
CA GLU A 559 -37.94 -1.18 -1.29
C GLU A 559 -37.11 -2.06 -0.33
N LYS A 560 -35.81 -1.77 -0.19
CA LYS A 560 -34.93 -2.41 0.81
C LYS A 560 -35.02 -1.78 2.21
N HIS A 561 -35.90 -0.79 2.41
CA HIS A 561 -36.08 -0.06 3.66
C HIS A 561 -34.75 0.46 4.26
N PRO A 562 -34.00 1.29 3.51
CA PRO A 562 -32.62 1.63 3.87
C PRO A 562 -32.52 2.62 5.03
N TYR A 563 -33.59 3.37 5.33
CA TYR A 563 -33.52 4.54 6.21
C TYR A 563 -33.06 4.22 7.64
N PRO A 564 -33.57 3.20 8.36
CA PRO A 564 -33.12 2.95 9.74
C PRO A 564 -31.60 2.73 9.85
N ALA A 565 -31.03 1.99 8.89
CA ALA A 565 -29.61 1.69 8.83
C ALA A 565 -28.77 2.93 8.46
N LEU A 566 -29.16 3.67 7.42
CA LEU A 566 -28.46 4.88 7.00
C LEU A 566 -28.56 6.00 8.05
N ILE A 567 -29.71 6.18 8.69
CA ILE A 567 -29.93 7.18 9.73
C ILE A 567 -29.05 6.92 10.96
N LYS A 568 -28.80 5.66 11.33
CA LYS A 568 -27.81 5.31 12.37
C LYS A 568 -26.40 5.75 11.98
N LEU A 569 -26.04 5.61 10.71
CA LEU A 569 -24.69 5.84 10.20
C LEU A 569 -24.34 7.34 10.08
N LEU A 570 -25.31 8.26 10.11
CA LEU A 570 -25.06 9.71 10.12
C LEU A 570 -24.19 10.17 11.31
N ASN A 571 -24.23 9.43 12.43
CA ASN A 571 -23.43 9.74 13.62
C ASN A 571 -22.00 9.17 13.57
N HIS A 572 -21.58 8.62 12.43
CA HIS A 572 -20.24 8.08 12.29
C HIS A 572 -19.17 9.20 12.44
N PRO A 573 -18.04 8.96 13.13
CA PRO A 573 -16.99 9.97 13.33
C PRO A 573 -16.18 10.25 12.06
N ASN A 574 -16.07 9.28 11.15
CA ASN A 574 -15.41 9.47 9.86
C ASN A 574 -16.31 10.24 8.88
N ASN A 575 -15.90 11.46 8.52
CA ASN A 575 -16.61 12.34 7.58
C ASN A 575 -16.80 11.75 6.18
N LYS A 576 -15.93 10.85 5.70
CA LYS A 576 -16.15 10.17 4.40
C LYS A 576 -17.39 9.28 4.45
N ILE A 577 -17.52 8.48 5.51
CA ILE A 577 -18.70 7.62 5.73
C ILE A 577 -19.96 8.45 5.95
N ALA A 578 -19.88 9.53 6.73
CA ALA A 578 -21.02 10.42 6.95
C ALA A 578 -21.47 11.11 5.64
N ASP A 579 -20.54 11.56 4.79
CA ASP A 579 -20.84 12.13 3.47
C ASP A 579 -21.46 11.10 2.52
N ASP A 580 -20.91 9.89 2.45
CA ASP A 580 -21.47 8.79 1.65
C ASP A 580 -22.92 8.49 2.08
N THR A 581 -23.16 8.48 3.40
CA THR A 581 -24.46 8.18 4.00
C THR A 581 -25.50 9.25 3.69
N ILE A 582 -25.21 10.53 3.96
CA ILE A 582 -26.16 11.62 3.71
C ILE A 582 -26.42 11.79 2.20
N THR A 583 -25.41 11.51 1.37
CA THR A 583 -25.58 11.46 -0.08
C THR A 583 -26.52 10.34 -0.50
N SER A 584 -26.35 9.14 0.05
CA SER A 584 -27.21 8.00 -0.25
C SER A 584 -28.67 8.25 0.16
N ILE A 585 -28.89 8.84 1.34
CA ILE A 585 -30.22 9.25 1.80
C ILE A 585 -30.84 10.24 0.82
N TYR A 586 -30.10 11.29 0.45
CA TYR A 586 -30.55 12.31 -0.49
C TYR A 586 -30.95 11.67 -1.84
N ASN A 587 -30.07 10.85 -2.42
CA ASN A 587 -30.29 10.23 -3.73
C ASN A 587 -31.54 9.33 -3.77
N ILE A 588 -31.81 8.58 -2.70
CA ILE A 588 -32.99 7.71 -2.59
C ILE A 588 -34.26 8.54 -2.39
N MET A 589 -34.23 9.57 -1.52
CA MET A 589 -35.42 10.36 -1.22
C MET A 589 -35.88 11.25 -2.38
N ILE A 590 -34.97 11.68 -3.27
CA ILE A 590 -35.32 12.53 -4.41
C ILE A 590 -36.32 11.85 -5.36
N LEU A 591 -36.36 10.50 -5.42
CA LEU A 591 -37.42 9.80 -6.15
C LEU A 591 -38.81 10.22 -5.66
N GLY A 592 -38.99 10.38 -4.35
CA GLY A 592 -40.23 10.84 -3.75
C GLY A 592 -40.60 12.25 -4.19
N THR A 593 -39.61 13.13 -4.32
CA THR A 593 -39.80 14.47 -4.87
C THR A 593 -40.22 14.46 -6.33
N ASP A 594 -39.57 13.63 -7.16
CA ASP A 594 -39.76 13.57 -8.61
C ASP A 594 -41.06 12.87 -9.03
N SER A 595 -41.61 11.99 -8.19
CA SER A 595 -42.77 11.12 -8.51
C SER A 595 -44.12 11.65 -8.05
N THR A 596 -44.17 12.77 -7.32
CA THR A 596 -45.41 13.31 -6.71
C THR A 596 -45.50 14.82 -6.86
N SER A 597 -46.71 15.38 -6.76
CA SER A 597 -46.93 16.81 -6.95
C SER A 597 -46.22 17.64 -5.88
N ILE A 598 -45.79 18.84 -6.24
CA ILE A 598 -45.15 19.78 -5.32
C ILE A 598 -46.04 20.17 -4.13
N SER A 599 -47.36 20.18 -4.35
CA SER A 599 -48.36 20.48 -3.32
C SER A 599 -48.58 19.34 -2.33
N GLU A 600 -48.10 18.14 -2.63
CA GLU A 600 -48.23 16.97 -1.76
C GLU A 600 -47.08 16.88 -0.75
N LYS A 601 -47.34 16.25 0.39
CA LYS A 601 -46.30 15.95 1.38
C LYS A 601 -45.28 14.99 0.79
N HIS A 602 -44.04 15.02 1.29
CA HIS A 602 -42.99 14.11 0.79
C HIS A 602 -43.35 12.65 1.13
N PRO A 603 -43.40 11.72 0.16
CA PRO A 603 -43.90 10.36 0.40
C PRO A 603 -43.05 9.58 1.42
N HIS A 604 -41.73 9.82 1.46
CA HIS A 604 -40.83 9.13 2.39
C HIS A 604 -40.77 9.77 3.80
N PHE A 605 -41.52 10.85 4.07
CA PHE A 605 -41.43 11.58 5.35
C PHE A 605 -41.74 10.67 6.55
N ALA A 606 -42.83 9.91 6.48
CA ALA A 606 -43.29 9.08 7.59
C ALA A 606 -42.28 7.98 7.96
N GLU A 607 -41.65 7.36 6.97
CA GLU A 607 -40.67 6.30 7.17
C GLU A 607 -39.39 6.83 7.83
N ILE A 608 -38.86 7.96 7.35
CA ILE A 608 -37.70 8.61 7.96
C ILE A 608 -38.04 9.10 9.38
N GLN A 609 -39.25 9.62 9.60
CA GLN A 609 -39.69 10.03 10.93
C GLN A 609 -39.80 8.83 11.90
N SER A 610 -40.20 7.66 11.43
CA SER A 610 -40.36 6.45 12.25
C SER A 610 -39.05 5.95 12.89
N CYS A 611 -37.91 6.24 12.25
CA CYS A 611 -36.57 5.94 12.76
C CYS A 611 -35.86 7.16 13.36
N ASP A 612 -36.63 8.19 13.75
CA ASP A 612 -36.12 9.43 14.35
C ASP A 612 -35.13 10.18 13.44
N GLY A 613 -35.28 9.98 12.12
CA GLY A 613 -34.36 10.48 11.12
C GLY A 613 -34.39 11.99 10.95
N ILE A 614 -35.56 12.63 11.13
CA ILE A 614 -35.68 14.10 11.06
C ILE A 614 -34.80 14.78 12.13
N ARG A 615 -34.89 14.30 13.37
CA ARG A 615 -34.08 14.81 14.48
C ARG A 615 -32.59 14.56 14.23
N LYS A 616 -32.21 13.35 13.81
CA LYS A 616 -30.81 12.99 13.53
C LYS A 616 -30.20 13.76 12.35
N LEU A 617 -30.98 14.07 11.32
CA LEU A 617 -30.56 14.97 10.24
C LEU A 617 -30.27 16.38 10.76
N PHE A 618 -31.10 16.87 11.69
CA PHE A 618 -30.88 18.18 12.29
C PHE A 618 -29.70 18.18 13.27
N ASP A 619 -29.52 17.13 14.07
CA ASP A 619 -28.35 16.94 14.92
C ASP A 619 -27.06 16.96 14.08
N LEU A 620 -27.05 16.24 12.95
CA LEU A 620 -25.93 16.27 12.00
C LEU A 620 -25.68 17.69 11.47
N PHE A 621 -26.71 18.41 11.05
CA PHE A 621 -26.58 19.80 10.58
C PHE A 621 -25.96 20.74 11.62
N LYS A 622 -26.22 20.49 12.91
CA LYS A 622 -25.70 21.29 14.04
C LYS A 622 -24.28 20.93 14.46
N ARG A 623 -23.71 19.83 13.95
CA ARG A 623 -22.32 19.44 14.23
C ARG A 623 -21.33 20.45 13.65
N ASN A 624 -20.24 20.68 14.38
CA ASN A 624 -19.16 21.59 13.99
C ASN A 624 -17.94 20.85 13.41
N ASP A 625 -17.89 19.53 13.56
CA ASP A 625 -16.79 18.67 13.12
C ASP A 625 -17.00 18.06 11.72
N ILE A 626 -18.08 18.43 11.04
CA ILE A 626 -18.43 17.94 9.70
C ILE A 626 -18.04 18.93 8.60
N THR A 627 -17.89 18.42 7.38
CA THR A 627 -17.59 19.26 6.21
C THR A 627 -18.80 20.10 5.80
N LYS A 628 -18.54 21.22 5.12
CA LYS A 628 -19.59 22.06 4.51
C LYS A 628 -20.55 21.23 3.65
N ARG A 629 -20.01 20.31 2.83
CA ARG A 629 -20.81 19.44 1.95
C ARG A 629 -21.82 18.58 2.72
N ILE A 630 -21.41 17.98 3.84
CA ILE A 630 -22.31 17.18 4.69
C ILE A 630 -23.42 18.07 5.26
N LYS A 631 -23.05 19.25 5.76
CA LYS A 631 -23.99 20.22 6.34
C LYS A 631 -25.02 20.70 5.31
N ASP A 632 -24.58 21.05 4.12
CA ASP A 632 -25.43 21.46 3.00
C ASP A 632 -26.41 20.35 2.63
N ARG A 633 -25.93 19.11 2.46
CA ARG A 633 -26.78 17.95 2.15
C ARG A 633 -27.80 17.66 3.26
N GLY A 634 -27.41 17.81 4.52
CA GLY A 634 -28.32 17.68 5.67
C GLY A 634 -29.48 18.69 5.60
N ALA A 635 -29.17 19.97 5.34
CA ALA A 635 -30.19 21.01 5.17
C ALA A 635 -31.08 20.76 3.95
N LEU A 636 -30.51 20.31 2.83
CA LEU A 636 -31.27 19.93 1.64
C LEU A 636 -32.22 18.77 1.92
N CYS A 637 -31.79 17.72 2.64
CA CYS A 637 -32.67 16.61 3.00
C CYS A 637 -33.86 17.10 3.83
N ILE A 638 -33.63 17.92 4.87
CA ILE A 638 -34.71 18.47 5.70
C ILE A 638 -35.66 19.33 4.86
N GLY A 639 -35.12 20.23 4.03
CA GLY A 639 -35.92 21.09 3.16
C GLY A 639 -36.82 20.32 2.19
N ASN A 640 -36.31 19.22 1.62
CA ASN A 640 -37.10 18.36 0.73
C ASN A 640 -38.15 17.53 1.52
N LEU A 641 -37.81 17.00 2.70
CA LEU A 641 -38.73 16.20 3.51
C LEU A 641 -39.94 17.00 3.98
N PHE A 642 -39.74 18.28 4.33
CA PHE A 642 -40.83 19.18 4.76
C PHE A 642 -41.57 19.85 3.59
N ARG A 643 -41.49 19.29 2.37
CA ARG A 643 -42.33 19.74 1.24
C ARG A 643 -43.81 19.74 1.64
N SER A 644 -44.48 20.87 1.42
CA SER A 644 -45.91 21.07 1.78
C SER A 644 -46.25 20.73 3.24
N GLN A 645 -45.28 20.76 4.14
CA GLN A 645 -45.45 20.42 5.55
C GLN A 645 -44.72 21.40 6.45
N GLU A 646 -45.36 21.80 7.56
CA GLU A 646 -44.75 22.73 8.51
C GLU A 646 -43.57 22.08 9.25
N ILE A 647 -42.47 22.83 9.41
CA ILE A 647 -41.41 22.52 10.37
C ILE A 647 -41.85 23.01 11.75
N ALA A 648 -42.43 22.17 12.59
CA ALA A 648 -42.99 22.62 13.88
C ALA A 648 -41.92 23.16 14.85
N ASP A 649 -40.70 22.59 14.81
CA ASP A 649 -39.58 23.06 15.62
C ASP A 649 -39.09 24.42 15.10
N LYS A 650 -39.23 25.46 15.94
CA LYS A 650 -38.89 26.84 15.59
C LYS A 650 -37.40 27.01 15.27
N GLN A 651 -36.52 26.35 16.02
CA GLN A 651 -35.08 26.48 15.83
C GLN A 651 -34.66 25.83 14.50
N MET A 652 -35.16 24.62 14.23
CA MET A 652 -34.94 23.91 12.96
C MET A 652 -35.48 24.73 11.79
N LYS A 653 -36.69 25.28 11.90
CA LYS A 653 -37.31 26.11 10.85
C LYS A 653 -36.40 27.28 10.49
N THR A 654 -36.00 28.07 11.48
CA THR A 654 -35.14 29.25 11.26
C THR A 654 -33.76 28.89 10.74
N ASP A 655 -33.08 27.91 11.34
CA ASP A 655 -31.71 27.54 10.97
C ASP A 655 -31.61 26.95 9.55
N ILE A 656 -32.52 26.05 9.20
CA ILE A 656 -32.51 25.38 7.89
C ILE A 656 -32.85 26.38 6.79
N ILE A 657 -33.88 27.22 6.99
CA ILE A 657 -34.26 28.24 6.00
C ILE A 657 -33.12 29.25 5.82
N ALA A 658 -32.48 29.71 6.90
CA ALA A 658 -31.32 30.62 6.80
C ALA A 658 -30.17 30.00 6.01
N HIS A 659 -29.86 28.72 6.26
CA HIS A 659 -28.79 28.00 5.54
C HIS A 659 -29.12 27.81 4.05
N LEU A 660 -30.37 27.42 3.74
CA LEU A 660 -30.81 27.26 2.35
C LEU A 660 -30.79 28.59 1.58
N LYS A 661 -31.17 29.72 2.22
CA LYS A 661 -31.01 31.06 1.63
C LYS A 661 -29.55 31.38 1.33
N ALA A 662 -28.64 31.07 2.25
CA ALA A 662 -27.21 31.29 2.05
C ALA A 662 -26.64 30.49 0.87
N LEU A 663 -27.13 29.25 0.68
CA LEU A 663 -26.72 28.38 -0.43
C LEU A 663 -27.13 28.90 -1.82
N LEU A 664 -28.02 29.88 -1.93
CA LEU A 664 -28.33 30.52 -3.21
C LEU A 664 -27.15 31.33 -3.79
N LYS A 665 -26.18 31.67 -2.95
CA LYS A 665 -24.93 32.36 -3.30
C LYS A 665 -23.75 31.40 -3.49
N ASP A 666 -23.97 30.09 -3.39
CA ASP A 666 -22.92 29.10 -3.55
C ASP A 666 -22.39 29.12 -4.99
N PRO A 667 -21.05 29.08 -5.21
CA PRO A 667 -20.48 29.02 -6.55
C PRO A 667 -20.81 27.71 -7.29
N ASN A 668 -21.24 26.67 -6.58
CA ASN A 668 -21.67 25.41 -7.17
C ASN A 668 -23.14 25.49 -7.61
N ASP A 669 -23.36 25.40 -8.92
CA ASP A 669 -24.70 25.48 -9.52
C ASP A 669 -25.67 24.41 -9.02
N TRP A 670 -25.18 23.20 -8.74
CA TRP A 670 -26.02 22.12 -8.21
C TRP A 670 -26.52 22.46 -6.79
N ASN A 671 -25.65 22.99 -5.92
CA ASN A 671 -26.04 23.42 -4.58
C ASN A 671 -27.09 24.53 -4.66
N LYS A 672 -26.86 25.53 -5.50
CA LYS A 672 -27.78 26.66 -5.71
C LYS A 672 -29.16 26.20 -6.20
N LYS A 673 -29.19 25.34 -7.23
CA LYS A 673 -30.44 24.78 -7.78
C LYS A 673 -31.18 23.93 -6.75
N SER A 674 -30.46 23.09 -6.02
CA SER A 674 -31.05 22.21 -4.99
C SER A 674 -31.63 23.03 -3.83
N ALA A 675 -30.92 24.08 -3.39
CA ALA A 675 -31.39 24.97 -2.33
C ALA A 675 -32.63 25.78 -2.76
N LYS A 676 -32.63 26.26 -4.01
CA LYS A 676 -33.80 26.90 -4.62
C LYS A 676 -35.02 25.97 -4.58
N ASN A 677 -34.88 24.73 -5.07
CA ASN A 677 -35.98 23.76 -5.07
C ASN A 677 -36.48 23.48 -3.64
N ALA A 678 -35.57 23.29 -2.68
CA ALA A 678 -35.92 23.07 -1.28
C ALA A 678 -36.72 24.25 -0.68
N LEU A 679 -36.36 25.50 -0.99
CA LEU A 679 -37.12 26.68 -0.55
C LEU A 679 -38.52 26.72 -1.17
N ILE A 680 -38.66 26.41 -2.46
CA ILE A 680 -39.96 26.35 -3.15
C ILE A 680 -40.85 25.26 -2.51
N TYR A 681 -40.27 24.10 -2.16
CA TYR A 681 -40.97 23.00 -1.49
C TYR A 681 -41.45 23.37 -0.09
N LEU A 682 -40.59 24.01 0.70
CA LEU A 682 -40.96 24.51 2.03
C LEU A 682 -42.06 25.57 1.94
N ALA A 683 -41.99 26.47 0.96
CA ALA A 683 -42.95 27.56 0.76
C ALA A 683 -44.36 27.11 0.35
N GLN A 684 -44.57 25.83 0.01
CA GLN A 684 -45.92 25.29 -0.19
C GLN A 684 -46.73 25.29 1.11
N ASN A 685 -46.06 25.25 2.27
CA ASN A 685 -46.69 25.44 3.57
C ASN A 685 -46.65 26.92 3.99
N ALA A 686 -47.78 27.46 4.45
CA ALA A 686 -47.90 28.88 4.81
C ALA A 686 -46.95 29.31 5.95
N ALA A 687 -46.79 28.49 7.00
CA ALA A 687 -45.95 28.85 8.15
C ALA A 687 -44.46 28.88 7.78
N ASN A 688 -44.02 27.97 6.92
CA ASN A 688 -42.65 27.99 6.39
C ASN A 688 -42.46 29.15 5.42
N ARG A 689 -43.44 29.43 4.54
CA ARG A 689 -43.42 30.58 3.61
C ARG A 689 -43.20 31.89 4.36
N THR A 690 -43.94 32.14 5.43
CA THR A 690 -43.77 33.34 6.26
C THR A 690 -42.35 33.47 6.82
N GLU A 691 -41.72 32.37 7.25
CA GLU A 691 -40.33 32.39 7.70
C GLU A 691 -39.36 32.68 6.54
N ILE A 692 -39.61 32.11 5.36
CA ILE A 692 -38.79 32.36 4.16
C ILE A 692 -38.90 33.82 3.73
N GLU A 693 -40.06 34.45 3.80
CA GLU A 693 -40.27 35.83 3.34
C GLU A 693 -39.80 36.91 4.33
N LYS A 694 -39.37 36.52 5.54
CA LYS A 694 -38.78 37.46 6.51
C LYS A 694 -37.64 38.27 5.88
N ASP A 695 -37.52 39.51 6.36
CA ASP A 695 -36.55 40.50 5.92
C ASP A 695 -36.66 40.89 4.43
N GLY A 696 -37.87 40.72 3.86
CA GLY A 696 -38.16 41.07 2.46
C GLY A 696 -37.57 40.09 1.45
N PHE A 697 -37.19 38.88 1.87
CA PHE A 697 -36.65 37.87 0.97
C PHE A 697 -37.74 37.34 0.02
N ILE A 698 -37.47 37.39 -1.29
CA ILE A 698 -38.38 36.89 -2.32
C ILE A 698 -38.06 35.43 -2.62
N ILE A 699 -39.06 34.57 -2.56
CA ILE A 699 -38.91 33.15 -2.92
C ILE A 699 -38.52 33.06 -4.39
N PRO A 700 -37.43 32.36 -4.75
CA PRO A 700 -37.02 32.25 -6.15
C PRO A 700 -38.06 31.50 -6.98
N GLU A 701 -38.33 31.99 -8.20
CA GLU A 701 -39.24 31.36 -9.18
C GLU A 701 -38.66 30.10 -9.81
#